data_AF-A0A524FJJ7-F1
#
_entry.id   AF-A0A524FJJ7-F1
#
_cell.length_a   1.000
_cell.length_b   1.000
_cell.length_c   1.000
_cell.angle_alpha   90.00
_cell.angle_beta   90.00
_cell.angle_gamma   90.00
#
_symmetry.space_group_name_H-M   'P 1'
#
loop_
_entity.id
_entity.type
_entity.pdbx_description
1 polymer ?
#
loop_
_entity_poly.entity_id
_entity_poly.type
_entity_poly.pdbx_seq_one_letter_code
_entity_poly.pdbx_strand_id
1 'polypeptide(L)'
;MRITDNVFNDVREILAFSKENILDIKRIIDKFKAEKSDQTETEIDDFLKTKFSREILDSYSNYIEEIRNFADLYLLPKEGSEIINFHNLKSGILEELRLFSNNLINLKLNCRNTKRFLKNNSYLEQFIMTVQSLIDEDDDLINKFENSLNNLEGIYDNIGYIWIEANIIKNLNLKINKFPNILIKWEEIKELNDFIEESNQDSIKKRKKKKKGVFLTSYFNDIYQFFNRKQDDKINIYSDLIFLLFQNNLIEEFNEVEDLDEFVNVLDRKEIIQKLKKFLRPIVKSLIEDKLKSLLNEIEELEKNYKLEEDKKKFNLKTLLEQEFSLYLPKIAEYYLSGLEKKYQATISDLKEYDEFKNIAKFYSEKTELFYSLIEKILEYINDFEWCLIPYEDTTDSYKKTIENVLSEITRRKEEYVFFLKTVRKERLRDRVRNFIYEKIAEVNDLMSKYQDDTALIVREEFPQIKQIRDILSNYKVSIQKIKDEVYKKLDFYKEKDIDIYQIIKQWEDNFTLKKQQLSFLLSMMLNKLFKNFKELIEEEDLMLEHIKEITAQNDKIETVPLNFALSNFLVDKLTEEELNERIGEIKVRIENLSKEIYLYQSELTNLQKTLASRVKIREGITSDSIRCGVCHKQFDFAKEQIIKCPFCDAVYHYLCVAFWLSKYNSCPACQNQFLDPGAGIYSEQEEKE
;
A
#
# COMPACT_ATOMS: atom_id res chain seq x y z
N MET A 1 -30.21 -58.65 6.23
CA MET A 1 -28.83 -58.36 5.79
C MET A 1 -28.39 -57.12 6.54
N ARG A 2 -27.14 -57.09 6.99
CA ARG A 2 -26.57 -56.00 7.77
C ARG A 2 -25.59 -55.22 6.91
N ILE A 3 -25.34 -53.95 7.23
CA ILE A 3 -24.34 -53.15 6.52
C ILE A 3 -22.93 -53.65 6.86
N THR A 4 -22.73 -54.10 8.10
CA THR A 4 -21.50 -54.79 8.54
C THR A 4 -21.88 -55.99 9.41
N ASP A 5 -20.96 -56.92 9.66
CA ASP A 5 -21.23 -58.12 10.47
C ASP A 5 -22.24 -59.12 9.90
N ASN A 6 -22.16 -59.38 8.60
CA ASN A 6 -22.97 -60.44 8.01
C ASN A 6 -22.43 -61.83 8.38
N VAL A 7 -23.37 -62.74 8.60
CA VAL A 7 -23.11 -64.17 8.77
C VAL A 7 -23.94 -64.88 7.72
N PHE A 8 -23.30 -65.65 6.84
CA PHE A 8 -23.98 -66.40 5.78
C PHE A 8 -23.83 -67.89 6.04
N ASN A 9 -24.95 -68.62 6.03
CA ASN A 9 -25.00 -70.05 6.36
C ASN A 9 -24.30 -70.39 7.69
N ASP A 10 -24.56 -69.60 8.73
CA ASP A 10 -23.95 -69.72 10.07
C ASP A 10 -22.41 -69.57 10.11
N VAL A 11 -21.81 -69.05 9.04
CA VAL A 11 -20.37 -68.85 8.92
C VAL A 11 -20.08 -67.39 8.56
N ARG A 12 -19.15 -66.76 9.31
CA ARG A 12 -18.63 -65.43 8.99
C ARG A 12 -17.32 -65.47 8.22
N GLU A 13 -16.42 -66.36 8.64
CA GLU A 13 -15.08 -66.51 8.05
C GLU A 13 -14.91 -67.93 7.51
N ILE A 14 -14.53 -68.01 6.24
CA ILE A 14 -14.26 -69.25 5.55
C ILE A 14 -12.74 -69.43 5.47
N LEU A 15 -12.23 -70.42 6.20
CA LEU A 15 -10.80 -70.72 6.23
C LEU A 15 -10.38 -71.60 5.05
N ALA A 16 -9.11 -71.46 4.65
CA ALA A 16 -8.49 -72.41 3.74
C ALA A 16 -8.43 -73.80 4.37
N PHE A 17 -8.67 -74.84 3.57
CA PHE A 17 -8.62 -76.23 4.00
C PHE A 17 -7.23 -76.58 4.49
N SER A 18 -7.16 -77.14 5.71
CA SER A 18 -5.92 -77.72 6.22
C SER A 18 -5.54 -78.98 5.42
N LYS A 19 -4.29 -79.43 5.60
CA LYS A 19 -3.81 -80.68 5.00
C LYS A 19 -4.71 -81.87 5.37
N GLU A 20 -5.23 -81.91 6.59
CA GLU A 20 -6.12 -82.97 7.06
C GLU A 20 -7.48 -82.92 6.34
N ASN A 21 -8.07 -81.73 6.21
CA ASN A 21 -9.33 -81.55 5.48
C ASN A 21 -9.22 -82.02 4.02
N ILE A 22 -8.11 -81.70 3.35
CA ILE A 22 -7.86 -82.12 1.97
C ILE A 22 -7.73 -83.65 1.87
N LEU A 23 -7.05 -84.28 2.82
CA LEU A 23 -6.88 -85.74 2.85
C LEU A 23 -8.20 -86.46 3.12
N ASP A 24 -9.05 -85.93 3.98
CA ASP A 24 -10.36 -86.52 4.28
C ASP A 24 -11.33 -86.40 3.10
N ILE A 25 -11.34 -85.26 2.41
CA ILE A 25 -12.09 -85.08 1.16
C ILE A 25 -11.62 -86.10 0.12
N LYS A 26 -10.31 -86.29 -0.03
CA LYS A 26 -9.75 -87.29 -0.95
C LYS A 26 -10.21 -88.71 -0.58
N ARG A 27 -10.15 -89.09 0.70
CA ARG A 27 -10.59 -90.42 1.18
C ARG A 27 -12.06 -90.69 0.86
N ILE A 28 -12.93 -89.70 1.06
CA ILE A 28 -14.36 -89.81 0.77
C ILE A 28 -14.60 -89.96 -0.74
N ILE A 29 -13.93 -89.16 -1.57
CA ILE A 29 -14.00 -89.26 -3.03
C ILE A 29 -13.49 -90.63 -3.52
N ASP A 30 -12.37 -91.11 -2.97
CA ASP A 30 -11.80 -92.42 -3.33
C ASP A 30 -12.73 -93.57 -2.93
N LYS A 31 -13.47 -93.42 -1.81
CA LYS A 31 -14.50 -94.38 -1.38
C LYS A 31 -15.64 -94.48 -2.38
N PHE A 32 -16.23 -93.36 -2.79
CA PHE A 32 -17.29 -93.35 -3.82
C PHE A 32 -16.81 -93.96 -5.14
N LYS A 33 -15.59 -93.64 -5.59
CA LYS A 33 -15.00 -94.23 -6.80
C LYS A 33 -14.79 -95.75 -6.71
N ALA A 34 -14.51 -96.29 -5.53
CA ALA A 34 -14.28 -97.70 -5.32
C ALA A 34 -15.58 -98.53 -5.34
N GLU A 35 -16.71 -97.92 -4.98
CA GLU A 35 -18.03 -98.58 -4.90
C GLU A 35 -18.66 -98.87 -6.29
N LYS A 36 -18.19 -98.22 -7.38
CA LYS A 36 -18.52 -98.48 -8.80
C LYS A 36 -20.02 -98.74 -9.06
N SER A 37 -20.87 -97.81 -8.61
CA SER A 37 -22.31 -97.80 -8.90
C SER A 37 -22.64 -96.95 -10.13
N ASP A 38 -23.77 -97.18 -10.79
CA ASP A 38 -24.27 -96.30 -11.87
C ASP A 38 -24.59 -94.87 -11.37
N GLN A 39 -24.61 -94.65 -10.04
CA GLN A 39 -24.91 -93.37 -9.37
C GLN A 39 -23.67 -92.66 -8.81
N THR A 40 -22.47 -93.20 -8.99
CA THR A 40 -21.23 -92.70 -8.36
C THR A 40 -20.94 -91.23 -8.69
N GLU A 41 -21.23 -90.76 -9.91
CA GLU A 41 -21.04 -89.34 -10.26
C GLU A 41 -22.04 -88.43 -9.52
N THR A 42 -23.28 -88.87 -9.34
CA THR A 42 -24.32 -88.13 -8.62
C THR A 42 -24.01 -88.04 -7.12
N GLU A 43 -23.54 -89.13 -6.52
CA GLU A 43 -23.13 -89.15 -5.09
C GLU A 43 -21.92 -88.25 -4.82
N ILE A 44 -20.95 -88.20 -5.75
CA ILE A 44 -19.81 -87.28 -5.68
C ILE A 44 -20.30 -85.84 -5.80
N ASP A 45 -21.15 -85.52 -6.78
CA ASP A 45 -21.68 -84.17 -6.95
C ASP A 45 -22.50 -83.70 -5.75
N ASP A 46 -23.32 -84.57 -5.15
CA ASP A 46 -24.08 -84.24 -3.95
C ASP A 46 -23.17 -84.01 -2.74
N PHE A 47 -22.13 -84.82 -2.56
CA PHE A 47 -21.09 -84.54 -1.56
C PHE A 47 -20.38 -83.20 -1.81
N LEU A 48 -20.03 -82.88 -3.06
CA LEU A 48 -19.40 -81.62 -3.42
C LEU A 48 -20.32 -80.43 -3.15
N LYS A 49 -21.63 -80.53 -3.38
CA LYS A 49 -22.62 -79.50 -3.03
C LYS A 49 -22.68 -79.23 -1.53
N THR A 50 -22.46 -80.24 -0.68
CA THR A 50 -22.38 -80.02 0.78
C THR A 50 -21.14 -79.22 1.20
N LYS A 51 -20.05 -79.27 0.42
CA LYS A 51 -18.79 -78.56 0.73
C LYS A 51 -18.64 -77.22 0.00
N PHE A 52 -19.26 -77.10 -1.16
CA PHE A 52 -19.22 -75.93 -2.03
C PHE A 52 -20.65 -75.55 -2.39
N SER A 53 -21.44 -75.11 -1.40
CA SER A 53 -22.85 -74.75 -1.62
C SER A 53 -22.95 -73.51 -2.52
N ARG A 54 -23.88 -73.52 -3.49
CA ARG A 54 -24.18 -72.33 -4.30
C ARG A 54 -24.89 -71.24 -3.49
N GLU A 55 -25.64 -71.63 -2.46
CA GLU A 55 -26.40 -70.70 -1.62
C GLU A 55 -25.50 -69.65 -0.93
N ILE A 56 -24.26 -70.03 -0.60
CA ILE A 56 -23.30 -69.09 -0.01
C ILE A 56 -22.82 -68.06 -1.06
N LEU A 57 -22.67 -68.47 -2.32
CA LEU A 57 -22.31 -67.57 -3.41
C LEU A 57 -23.46 -66.64 -3.76
N ASP A 58 -24.70 -67.16 -3.75
CA ASP A 58 -25.90 -66.34 -3.94
C ASP A 58 -26.03 -65.28 -2.83
N SER A 59 -25.66 -65.64 -1.59
CA SER A 59 -25.64 -64.71 -0.45
C SER A 59 -24.59 -63.60 -0.63
N TYR A 60 -23.37 -63.96 -1.03
CA TYR A 60 -22.31 -62.97 -1.34
C TYR A 60 -22.69 -62.07 -2.52
N SER A 61 -23.22 -62.65 -3.60
CA SER A 61 -23.67 -61.93 -4.79
C SER A 61 -24.75 -60.90 -4.43
N ASN A 62 -25.78 -61.32 -3.69
CA ASN A 62 -26.85 -60.45 -3.25
C ASN A 62 -26.34 -59.32 -2.34
N TYR A 63 -25.40 -59.61 -1.44
CA TYR A 63 -24.79 -58.56 -0.62
C TYR A 63 -24.01 -57.55 -1.45
N ILE A 64 -23.13 -58.00 -2.36
CA ILE A 64 -22.31 -57.13 -3.21
C ILE A 64 -23.21 -56.23 -4.08
N GLU A 65 -24.30 -56.77 -4.62
CA GLU A 65 -25.27 -56.00 -5.40
C GLU A 65 -25.97 -54.93 -4.54
N GLU A 66 -26.48 -55.30 -3.38
CA GLU A 66 -27.22 -54.39 -2.50
C GLU A 66 -26.32 -53.31 -1.89
N ILE A 67 -25.09 -53.64 -1.49
CA ILE A 67 -24.14 -52.66 -0.96
C ILE A 67 -23.65 -51.71 -2.07
N ARG A 68 -23.49 -52.19 -3.31
CA ARG A 68 -23.19 -51.36 -4.48
C ARG A 68 -24.33 -50.37 -4.73
N ASN A 69 -25.57 -50.85 -4.76
CA ASN A 69 -26.75 -50.01 -4.93
C ASN A 69 -26.89 -48.97 -3.80
N PHE A 70 -26.67 -49.37 -2.54
CA PHE A 70 -26.67 -48.46 -1.40
C PHE A 70 -25.55 -47.40 -1.52
N ALA A 71 -24.35 -47.83 -1.90
CA ALA A 71 -23.19 -46.96 -2.02
C ALA A 71 -23.38 -45.91 -3.12
N ASP A 72 -23.79 -46.33 -4.32
CA ASP A 72 -23.99 -45.45 -5.48
C ASP A 72 -25.11 -44.43 -5.25
N LEU A 73 -26.12 -44.76 -4.44
CA LEU A 73 -27.23 -43.86 -4.14
C LEU A 73 -26.92 -42.84 -3.03
N TYR A 74 -26.20 -43.27 -1.98
CA TYR A 74 -26.15 -42.55 -0.71
C TYR A 74 -24.74 -42.23 -0.16
N LEU A 75 -23.70 -43.00 -0.51
CA LEU A 75 -22.36 -42.87 0.10
C LEU A 75 -21.28 -42.33 -0.84
N LEU A 76 -21.32 -42.75 -2.10
CA LEU A 76 -20.32 -42.36 -3.10
C LEU A 76 -20.71 -41.01 -3.71
N PRO A 77 -19.73 -40.12 -3.92
CA PRO A 77 -20.01 -38.79 -4.47
C PRO A 77 -20.59 -38.90 -5.87
N LYS A 78 -21.60 -38.07 -6.16
CA LYS A 78 -22.13 -37.92 -7.52
C LYS A 78 -21.26 -36.93 -8.27
N GLU A 79 -21.18 -37.06 -9.60
CA GLU A 79 -20.44 -36.10 -10.42
C GLU A 79 -20.94 -34.67 -10.16
N GLY A 80 -20.06 -33.80 -9.65
CA GLY A 80 -20.36 -32.39 -9.36
C GLY A 80 -20.95 -32.10 -7.97
N SER A 81 -21.06 -33.07 -7.05
CA SER A 81 -21.48 -32.82 -5.66
C SER A 81 -20.30 -32.61 -4.71
N GLU A 82 -20.49 -31.81 -3.66
CA GLU A 82 -19.54 -31.71 -2.54
C GLU A 82 -19.24 -33.08 -1.93
N ILE A 83 -17.97 -33.33 -1.64
CA ILE A 83 -17.52 -34.62 -1.09
C ILE A 83 -17.75 -34.62 0.41
N ILE A 84 -18.88 -35.17 0.84
CA ILE A 84 -19.14 -35.44 2.26
C ILE A 84 -18.39 -36.70 2.67
N ASN A 85 -17.59 -36.61 3.73
CA ASN A 85 -16.77 -37.72 4.19
C ASN A 85 -17.49 -38.58 5.26
N PHE A 86 -18.07 -39.70 4.85
CA PHE A 86 -18.58 -40.76 5.74
C PHE A 86 -17.47 -41.76 6.09
N HIS A 87 -16.38 -41.26 6.68
CA HIS A 87 -15.12 -42.00 6.81
C HIS A 87 -15.27 -43.36 7.54
N ASN A 88 -15.93 -43.37 8.70
CA ASN A 88 -16.07 -44.57 9.53
C ASN A 88 -16.99 -45.59 8.88
N LEU A 89 -18.11 -45.14 8.30
CA LEU A 89 -19.05 -46.02 7.62
C LEU A 89 -18.44 -46.64 6.35
N LYS A 90 -17.74 -45.83 5.54
CA LYS A 90 -16.99 -46.34 4.37
C LYS A 90 -15.90 -47.32 4.79
N SER A 91 -15.16 -47.04 5.87
CA SER A 91 -14.11 -47.92 6.38
C SER A 91 -14.69 -49.25 6.87
N GLY A 92 -15.81 -49.23 7.60
CA GLY A 92 -16.47 -50.44 8.08
C GLY A 92 -17.01 -51.31 6.94
N ILE A 93 -17.58 -50.70 5.89
CA ILE A 93 -17.99 -51.42 4.68
C ILE A 93 -16.78 -52.02 3.97
N LEU A 94 -15.69 -51.27 3.84
CA LEU A 94 -14.46 -51.74 3.20
C LEU A 94 -13.84 -52.93 3.94
N GLU A 95 -13.85 -52.93 5.27
CA GLU A 95 -13.41 -54.07 6.08
C GLU A 95 -14.27 -55.32 5.84
N GLU A 96 -15.60 -55.14 5.75
CA GLU A 96 -16.53 -56.23 5.45
C GLU A 96 -16.32 -56.80 4.04
N LEU A 97 -16.13 -55.93 3.02
CA LEU A 97 -15.81 -56.36 1.65
C LEU A 97 -14.47 -57.10 1.59
N ARG A 98 -13.43 -56.63 2.29
CA ARG A 98 -12.15 -57.34 2.37
C ARG A 98 -12.25 -58.72 3.02
N LEU A 99 -13.10 -58.86 4.04
CA LEU A 99 -13.41 -60.17 4.62
C LEU A 99 -14.08 -61.08 3.58
N PHE A 100 -14.97 -60.55 2.75
CA PHE A 100 -15.67 -61.30 1.70
C PHE A 100 -14.72 -61.72 0.59
N SER A 101 -13.87 -60.81 0.11
CA SER A 101 -12.78 -61.12 -0.83
C SER A 101 -11.93 -62.29 -0.30
N ASN A 102 -11.49 -62.24 0.97
CA ASN A 102 -10.73 -63.32 1.60
C ASN A 102 -11.51 -64.66 1.64
N ASN A 103 -12.79 -64.62 2.00
CA ASN A 103 -13.67 -65.78 2.02
C ASN A 103 -13.82 -66.41 0.63
N LEU A 104 -14.05 -65.60 -0.40
CA LEU A 104 -14.17 -66.03 -1.80
C LEU A 104 -12.84 -66.61 -2.31
N ILE A 105 -11.70 -66.01 -1.98
CA ILE A 105 -10.37 -66.55 -2.28
C ILE A 105 -10.18 -67.92 -1.63
N ASN A 106 -10.53 -68.06 -0.35
CA ASN A 106 -10.43 -69.35 0.35
C ASN A 106 -11.36 -70.41 -0.25
N LEU A 107 -12.61 -70.06 -0.58
CA LEU A 107 -13.54 -70.96 -1.30
C LEU A 107 -12.97 -71.43 -2.63
N LYS A 108 -12.40 -70.52 -3.42
CA LYS A 108 -11.76 -70.82 -4.70
C LYS A 108 -10.55 -71.74 -4.54
N LEU A 109 -9.69 -71.50 -3.55
CA LEU A 109 -8.54 -72.34 -3.24
C LEU A 109 -8.96 -73.73 -2.79
N ASN A 110 -9.95 -73.81 -1.89
CA ASN A 110 -10.54 -75.06 -1.40
C ASN A 110 -11.11 -75.89 -2.56
N CYS A 111 -11.88 -75.24 -3.45
CA CYS A 111 -12.45 -75.88 -4.63
C CYS A 111 -11.36 -76.34 -5.62
N ARG A 112 -10.33 -75.52 -5.88
CA ARG A 112 -9.18 -75.88 -6.73
C ARG A 112 -8.40 -77.07 -6.18
N ASN A 113 -8.20 -77.14 -4.87
CA ASN A 113 -7.51 -78.25 -4.21
C ASN A 113 -8.32 -79.55 -4.35
N THR A 114 -9.64 -79.50 -4.17
CA THR A 114 -10.52 -80.66 -4.38
C THR A 114 -10.59 -81.09 -5.85
N LYS A 115 -10.61 -80.15 -6.80
CA LYS A 115 -10.60 -80.42 -8.25
C LYS A 115 -9.40 -81.26 -8.69
N ARG A 116 -8.25 -81.21 -7.99
CA ARG A 116 -7.07 -82.05 -8.28
C ARG A 116 -7.38 -83.56 -8.23
N PHE A 117 -8.37 -83.97 -7.44
CA PHE A 117 -8.81 -85.36 -7.30
C PHE A 117 -9.89 -85.77 -8.31
N LEU A 118 -10.53 -84.79 -8.97
CA LEU A 118 -11.65 -84.96 -9.90
C LEU A 118 -11.42 -84.11 -11.15
N LYS A 119 -10.50 -84.57 -12.00
CA LYS A 119 -10.22 -83.90 -13.29
C LYS A 119 -11.49 -83.92 -14.15
N ASN A 120 -11.90 -82.76 -14.65
CA ASN A 120 -13.06 -82.53 -15.53
C ASN A 120 -14.45 -82.60 -14.85
N ASN A 121 -14.56 -82.37 -13.54
CA ASN A 121 -15.88 -82.20 -12.92
C ASN A 121 -16.48 -80.81 -13.25
N SER A 122 -17.62 -80.80 -13.93
CA SER A 122 -18.30 -79.59 -14.42
C SER A 122 -18.85 -78.71 -13.30
N TYR A 123 -19.30 -79.31 -12.19
CA TYR A 123 -19.79 -78.57 -11.03
C TYR A 123 -18.70 -77.70 -10.41
N LEU A 124 -17.52 -78.26 -10.12
CA LEU A 124 -16.39 -77.52 -9.57
C LEU A 124 -15.86 -76.46 -10.54
N GLU A 125 -15.93 -76.70 -11.85
CA GLU A 125 -15.57 -75.70 -12.86
C GLU A 125 -16.50 -74.50 -12.85
N GLN A 126 -17.81 -74.74 -12.89
CA GLN A 126 -18.82 -73.69 -12.78
C GLN A 126 -18.68 -72.93 -11.46
N PHE A 127 -18.50 -73.64 -10.35
CA PHE A 127 -18.31 -73.01 -9.03
C PHE A 127 -17.09 -72.08 -9.00
N ILE A 128 -15.94 -72.51 -9.53
CA ILE A 128 -14.74 -71.66 -9.60
C ILE A 128 -14.96 -70.44 -10.49
N MET A 129 -15.69 -70.59 -11.61
CA MET A 129 -16.02 -69.46 -12.49
C MET A 129 -16.92 -68.45 -11.80
N THR A 130 -17.97 -68.89 -11.11
CA THR A 130 -18.85 -67.99 -10.33
C THR A 130 -18.08 -67.27 -9.23
N VAL A 131 -17.24 -67.99 -8.46
CA VAL A 131 -16.40 -67.37 -7.43
C VAL A 131 -15.42 -66.35 -8.02
N GLN A 132 -14.85 -66.60 -9.20
CA GLN A 132 -13.99 -65.62 -9.86
C GLN A 132 -14.77 -64.36 -10.24
N SER A 133 -15.97 -64.48 -10.82
CA SER A 133 -16.82 -63.33 -11.15
C SER A 133 -17.11 -62.48 -9.92
N LEU A 134 -17.46 -63.12 -8.79
CA LEU A 134 -17.74 -62.42 -7.54
C LEU A 134 -16.50 -61.73 -6.97
N ILE A 135 -15.32 -62.33 -7.07
CA ILE A 135 -14.07 -61.66 -6.68
C ILE A 135 -13.85 -60.42 -7.53
N ASP A 136 -14.04 -60.51 -8.85
CA ASP A 136 -13.83 -59.38 -9.76
C ASP A 136 -14.83 -58.25 -9.47
N GLU A 137 -16.09 -58.58 -9.15
CA GLU A 137 -17.14 -57.62 -8.75
C GLU A 137 -16.89 -56.97 -7.38
N ASP A 138 -16.39 -57.73 -6.40
CA ASP A 138 -16.02 -57.26 -5.07
C ASP A 138 -14.78 -56.35 -5.13
N ASP A 139 -13.75 -56.75 -5.88
CA ASP A 139 -12.53 -55.97 -6.09
C ASP A 139 -12.84 -54.61 -6.77
N ASP A 140 -13.73 -54.57 -7.77
CA ASP A 140 -14.21 -53.32 -8.37
C ASP A 140 -14.83 -52.39 -7.31
N LEU A 141 -15.66 -52.93 -6.43
CA LEU A 141 -16.31 -52.16 -5.39
C LEU A 141 -15.32 -51.69 -4.30
N ILE A 142 -14.41 -52.56 -3.85
CA ILE A 142 -13.31 -52.20 -2.94
C ILE A 142 -12.53 -51.01 -3.49
N ASN A 143 -12.13 -51.06 -4.76
CA ASN A 143 -11.42 -49.97 -5.43
C ASN A 143 -12.23 -48.67 -5.44
N LYS A 144 -13.55 -48.71 -5.66
CA LYS A 144 -14.41 -47.52 -5.57
C LYS A 144 -14.42 -46.90 -4.17
N PHE A 145 -14.52 -47.72 -3.13
CA PHE A 145 -14.48 -47.25 -1.75
C PHE A 145 -13.12 -46.66 -1.38
N GLU A 146 -12.02 -47.34 -1.72
CA GLU A 146 -10.65 -46.87 -1.49
C GLU A 146 -10.38 -45.52 -2.17
N ASN A 147 -10.82 -45.34 -3.42
CA ASN A 147 -10.68 -44.08 -4.13
C ASN A 147 -11.55 -42.95 -3.55
N SER A 148 -12.60 -43.29 -2.79
CA SER A 148 -13.53 -42.31 -2.19
C SER A 148 -13.20 -41.95 -0.74
N LEU A 149 -12.20 -42.61 -0.14
CA LEU A 149 -11.74 -42.37 1.23
C LEU A 149 -10.72 -41.23 1.22
N ASN A 150 -11.17 -40.04 1.64
CA ASN A 150 -10.28 -38.91 1.83
C ASN A 150 -9.66 -38.95 3.23
N ASN A 151 -8.35 -38.67 3.29
CA ASN A 151 -7.68 -38.42 4.56
C ASN A 151 -8.23 -37.13 5.18
N LEU A 152 -8.62 -37.19 6.44
CA LEU A 152 -8.98 -36.01 7.22
C LEU A 152 -7.70 -35.24 7.57
N GLU A 153 -7.62 -33.93 7.28
CA GLU A 153 -6.45 -33.13 7.68
C GLU A 153 -6.53 -32.81 9.19
N GLY A 154 -7.74 -32.64 9.72
CA GLY A 154 -8.00 -32.55 11.15
C GLY A 154 -9.44 -32.85 11.56
N ILE A 155 -9.72 -32.72 12.86
CA ILE A 155 -11.08 -32.89 13.42
C ILE A 155 -12.06 -31.89 12.80
N TYR A 156 -11.56 -30.71 12.42
CA TYR A 156 -12.35 -29.64 11.81
C TYR A 156 -12.86 -29.97 10.40
N ASP A 157 -12.27 -30.95 9.70
CA ASP A 157 -12.75 -31.41 8.39
C ASP A 157 -13.81 -32.51 8.49
N ASN A 158 -14.04 -33.07 9.68
CA ASN A 158 -15.03 -34.11 9.89
C ASN A 158 -16.39 -33.51 10.24
N ILE A 159 -17.08 -32.98 9.22
CA ILE A 159 -18.38 -32.31 9.37
C ILE A 159 -19.44 -33.22 10.02
N GLY A 160 -19.42 -34.52 9.73
CA GLY A 160 -20.34 -35.51 10.32
C GLY A 160 -20.11 -35.66 11.82
N TYR A 161 -18.85 -35.76 12.26
CA TYR A 161 -18.50 -35.76 13.68
C TYR A 161 -18.95 -34.47 14.38
N ILE A 162 -18.70 -33.30 13.77
CA ILE A 162 -19.11 -32.01 14.33
C ILE A 162 -20.63 -31.95 14.50
N TRP A 163 -21.37 -32.39 13.50
CA TRP A 163 -22.84 -32.42 13.53
C TRP A 163 -23.38 -33.37 14.60
N ILE A 164 -22.81 -34.58 14.72
CA ILE A 164 -23.22 -35.57 15.72
C ILE A 164 -23.00 -35.04 17.13
N GLU A 165 -21.78 -34.59 17.46
CA GLU A 165 -21.45 -34.09 18.80
C GLU A 165 -22.25 -32.83 19.16
N ALA A 166 -22.45 -31.92 18.19
CA ALA A 166 -23.32 -30.77 18.39
C ALA A 166 -24.75 -31.23 18.73
N ASN A 167 -25.30 -32.22 18.01
CA ASN A 167 -26.65 -32.72 18.28
C ASN A 167 -26.78 -33.56 19.56
N ILE A 168 -25.71 -34.20 20.05
CA ILE A 168 -25.68 -34.79 21.41
C ILE A 168 -25.90 -33.70 22.47
N ILE A 169 -25.23 -32.54 22.28
CA ILE A 169 -25.32 -31.40 23.20
C ILE A 169 -26.68 -30.70 23.09
N LYS A 170 -27.15 -30.41 21.86
CA LYS A 170 -28.42 -29.72 21.60
C LYS A 170 -29.62 -30.58 22.00
N ASN A 171 -29.53 -31.89 21.75
CA ASN A 171 -30.57 -32.89 21.96
C ASN A 171 -31.96 -32.44 21.51
N LEU A 172 -32.06 -31.95 20.27
CA LEU A 172 -33.32 -31.47 19.73
C LEU A 172 -34.25 -32.65 19.41
N ASN A 173 -35.55 -32.38 19.43
CA ASN A 173 -36.54 -33.30 18.91
C ASN A 173 -36.53 -33.19 17.38
N LEU A 174 -36.32 -34.29 16.67
CA LEU A 174 -36.16 -34.33 15.22
C LEU A 174 -37.39 -34.93 14.56
N LYS A 175 -37.71 -34.46 13.35
CA LYS A 175 -38.76 -35.02 12.50
C LYS A 175 -38.19 -36.21 11.73
N ILE A 176 -38.90 -37.33 11.78
CA ILE A 176 -38.50 -38.56 11.10
C ILE A 176 -39.45 -38.78 9.92
N ASN A 177 -38.87 -38.73 8.72
CA ASN A 177 -39.58 -39.04 7.49
C ASN A 177 -39.60 -40.54 7.24
N LYS A 178 -40.52 -40.98 6.37
CA LYS A 178 -40.64 -42.40 6.02
C LYS A 178 -39.37 -42.89 5.32
N PHE A 179 -38.72 -43.90 5.88
CA PHE A 179 -37.54 -44.49 5.23
C PHE A 179 -37.93 -45.22 3.92
N PRO A 180 -37.18 -45.01 2.83
CA PRO A 180 -37.34 -45.75 1.59
C PRO A 180 -37.16 -47.26 1.76
N ASN A 181 -37.91 -48.05 0.98
CA ASN A 181 -37.83 -49.52 1.02
C ASN A 181 -36.40 -50.04 0.80
N ILE A 182 -35.58 -49.34 0.01
CA ILE A 182 -34.19 -49.74 -0.25
C ILE A 182 -33.32 -49.67 1.01
N LEU A 183 -33.61 -48.73 1.93
CA LEU A 183 -32.89 -48.59 3.19
C LEU A 183 -33.40 -49.56 4.26
N ILE A 184 -34.71 -49.83 4.29
CA ILE A 184 -35.34 -50.78 5.24
C ILE A 184 -34.88 -52.24 5.02
N LYS A 185 -34.18 -52.54 3.91
CA LYS A 185 -33.53 -53.85 3.71
C LYS A 185 -32.40 -54.11 4.71
N TRP A 186 -31.74 -53.05 5.16
CA TRP A 186 -30.67 -53.11 6.14
C TRP A 186 -31.27 -53.23 7.55
N GLU A 187 -30.83 -54.25 8.27
CA GLU A 187 -31.36 -54.57 9.60
C GLU A 187 -31.22 -53.38 10.56
N GLU A 188 -30.09 -52.68 10.51
CA GLU A 188 -29.80 -51.51 11.35
C GLU A 188 -30.83 -50.39 11.17
N ILE A 189 -31.21 -50.11 9.92
CA ILE A 189 -32.18 -49.05 9.59
C ILE A 189 -33.61 -49.52 9.88
N LYS A 190 -33.91 -50.78 9.59
CA LYS A 190 -35.21 -51.38 9.88
C LYS A 190 -35.52 -51.36 11.37
N GLU A 191 -34.58 -51.82 12.19
CA GLU A 191 -34.73 -51.85 13.64
C GLU A 191 -34.85 -50.43 14.23
N LEU A 192 -34.14 -49.45 13.65
CA LEU A 192 -34.31 -48.04 14.03
C LEU A 192 -35.73 -47.55 13.68
N ASN A 193 -36.24 -47.88 12.49
CA ASN A 193 -37.60 -47.51 12.08
C ASN A 193 -38.65 -48.08 13.04
N ASP A 194 -38.53 -49.38 13.36
CA ASP A 194 -39.44 -50.08 14.26
C ASP A 194 -39.41 -49.45 15.66
N PHE A 195 -38.20 -49.14 16.18
CA PHE A 195 -38.02 -48.45 17.47
C PHE A 195 -38.70 -47.07 17.51
N ILE A 196 -38.55 -46.26 16.45
CA ILE A 196 -39.14 -44.93 16.37
C ILE A 196 -40.67 -45.01 16.26
N GLU A 197 -41.19 -45.95 15.46
CA GLU A 197 -42.63 -46.17 15.29
C GLU A 197 -43.28 -46.62 16.61
N GLU A 198 -42.65 -47.56 17.34
CA GLU A 198 -43.10 -48.02 18.66
C GLU A 198 -43.14 -46.89 19.68
N SER A 199 -42.07 -46.09 19.75
CA SER A 199 -41.96 -44.96 20.68
C SER A 199 -42.99 -43.86 20.42
N ASN A 200 -43.53 -43.76 19.19
CA ASN A 200 -44.50 -42.75 18.79
C ASN A 200 -45.96 -43.22 18.75
N GLN A 201 -46.27 -44.48 19.09
CA GLN A 201 -47.63 -44.99 18.96
C GLN A 201 -48.68 -44.16 19.72
N ASP A 202 -48.35 -43.68 20.92
CA ASP A 202 -49.27 -42.91 21.76
C ASP A 202 -49.36 -41.43 21.36
N SER A 203 -48.27 -40.85 20.85
CA SER A 203 -48.26 -39.48 20.30
C SER A 203 -49.10 -39.40 19.02
N ILE A 204 -48.99 -40.42 18.15
CA ILE A 204 -49.80 -40.57 16.93
C ILE A 204 -51.29 -40.67 17.26
N LYS A 205 -51.69 -41.50 18.25
CA LYS A 205 -53.09 -41.63 18.68
C LYS A 205 -53.66 -40.29 19.17
N LYS A 206 -52.85 -39.50 19.91
CA LYS A 206 -53.25 -38.16 20.40
C LYS A 206 -53.33 -37.12 19.29
N ARG A 207 -52.39 -37.10 18.34
CA ARG A 207 -52.37 -36.15 17.20
C ARG A 207 -53.51 -36.41 16.21
N LYS A 208 -53.83 -37.68 15.93
CA LYS A 208 -55.00 -38.08 15.13
C LYS A 208 -56.32 -37.56 15.72
N LYS A 209 -56.46 -37.53 17.06
CA LYS A 209 -57.63 -36.94 17.74
C LYS A 209 -57.73 -35.42 17.58
N LYS A 210 -56.62 -34.71 17.36
CA LYS A 210 -56.56 -33.24 17.23
C LYS A 210 -56.59 -32.74 15.77
N LYS A 211 -56.76 -33.61 14.76
CA LYS A 211 -56.68 -33.27 13.31
C LYS A 211 -55.39 -32.51 12.91
N LYS A 212 -54.29 -32.67 13.63
CA LYS A 212 -52.96 -32.18 13.23
C LYS A 212 -52.27 -33.23 12.36
N GLY A 213 -51.35 -32.81 11.48
CA GLY A 213 -50.51 -33.72 10.69
C GLY A 213 -49.82 -34.76 11.57
N VAL A 214 -49.74 -36.00 11.08
CA VAL A 214 -49.11 -37.13 11.81
C VAL A 214 -47.69 -37.26 11.31
N PHE A 215 -46.72 -36.77 12.10
CA PHE A 215 -45.29 -36.95 11.85
C PHE A 215 -44.66 -37.70 13.02
N LEU A 216 -43.69 -38.56 12.72
CA LEU A 216 -42.87 -39.24 13.71
C LEU A 216 -41.81 -38.28 14.24
N THR A 217 -41.55 -38.33 15.54
CA THR A 217 -40.56 -37.46 16.18
C THR A 217 -39.73 -38.23 17.20
N SER A 218 -38.45 -37.94 17.30
CA SER A 218 -37.58 -38.55 18.31
C SER A 218 -36.50 -37.54 18.73
N TYR A 219 -36.14 -37.54 20.00
CA TYR A 219 -34.97 -36.78 20.44
C TYR A 219 -33.71 -37.40 19.82
N PHE A 220 -32.74 -36.55 19.47
CA PHE A 220 -31.48 -37.01 18.90
C PHE A 220 -30.77 -38.02 19.82
N ASN A 221 -30.73 -37.76 21.13
CA ASN A 221 -30.10 -38.70 22.07
C ASN A 221 -30.80 -40.05 22.12
N ASP A 222 -32.11 -40.15 21.87
CA ASP A 222 -32.79 -41.45 21.83
C ASP A 222 -32.32 -42.28 20.62
N ILE A 223 -32.13 -41.64 19.46
CA ILE A 223 -31.58 -42.27 18.25
C ILE A 223 -30.12 -42.68 18.47
N TYR A 224 -29.31 -41.78 19.03
CA TYR A 224 -27.91 -42.06 19.31
C TYR A 224 -27.73 -43.21 20.33
N GLN A 225 -28.49 -43.18 21.43
CA GLN A 225 -28.43 -44.21 22.46
C GLN A 225 -29.00 -45.55 22.01
N PHE A 226 -29.93 -45.57 21.05
CA PHE A 226 -30.40 -46.82 20.42
C PHE A 226 -29.23 -47.60 19.80
N PHE A 227 -28.38 -46.93 19.01
CA PHE A 227 -27.20 -47.57 18.42
C PHE A 227 -26.11 -47.85 19.45
N ASN A 228 -25.86 -46.90 20.36
CA ASN A 228 -24.84 -47.05 21.40
C ASN A 228 -25.06 -48.27 22.30
N ARG A 229 -26.32 -48.59 22.62
CA ARG A 229 -26.67 -49.76 23.44
C ARG A 229 -26.55 -51.09 22.69
N LYS A 230 -26.57 -51.08 21.36
CA LYS A 230 -26.45 -52.30 20.55
C LYS A 230 -25.02 -52.79 20.45
N GLN A 231 -24.11 -51.90 20.04
CA GLN A 231 -22.69 -52.19 19.81
C GLN A 231 -21.87 -50.91 20.01
N ASP A 232 -21.40 -50.70 21.23
CA ASP A 232 -20.62 -49.51 21.65
C ASP A 232 -19.32 -49.38 20.84
N ASP A 233 -18.68 -50.50 20.50
CA ASP A 233 -17.45 -50.56 19.69
C ASP A 233 -17.63 -50.06 18.25
N LYS A 234 -18.89 -49.92 17.78
CA LYS A 234 -19.23 -49.48 16.42
C LYS A 234 -19.95 -48.14 16.37
N ILE A 235 -20.01 -47.41 17.48
CA ILE A 235 -20.76 -46.16 17.53
C ILE A 235 -20.34 -45.15 16.45
N ASN A 236 -19.06 -45.12 16.07
CA ASN A 236 -18.57 -44.24 15.01
C ASN A 236 -19.16 -44.57 13.62
N ILE A 237 -19.38 -45.86 13.31
CA ILE A 237 -20.03 -46.30 12.06
C ILE A 237 -21.50 -45.86 12.08
N TYR A 238 -22.16 -46.02 13.22
CA TYR A 238 -23.56 -45.62 13.37
C TYR A 238 -23.75 -44.11 13.39
N SER A 239 -22.80 -43.34 13.94
CA SER A 239 -22.79 -41.88 13.86
C SER A 239 -22.76 -41.40 12.41
N ASP A 240 -21.89 -41.96 11.57
CA ASP A 240 -21.86 -41.68 10.14
C ASP A 240 -23.17 -42.11 9.45
N LEU A 241 -23.79 -43.22 9.88
CA LEU A 241 -25.08 -43.66 9.36
C LEU A 241 -26.22 -42.69 9.73
N ILE A 242 -26.29 -42.24 10.98
CA ILE A 242 -27.27 -41.23 11.42
C ILE A 242 -27.07 -39.95 10.61
N PHE A 243 -25.82 -39.51 10.43
CA PHE A 243 -25.49 -38.36 9.63
C PHE A 243 -25.90 -38.52 8.16
N LEU A 244 -25.71 -39.71 7.58
CA LEU A 244 -26.18 -40.04 6.22
C LEU A 244 -27.70 -39.95 6.11
N LEU A 245 -28.45 -40.44 7.10
CA LEU A 245 -29.91 -40.31 7.14
C LEU A 245 -30.34 -38.84 7.19
N PHE A 246 -29.61 -38.00 7.95
CA PHE A 246 -29.84 -36.56 7.97
C PHE A 246 -29.57 -35.90 6.60
N GLN A 247 -28.41 -36.16 5.98
CA GLN A 247 -28.04 -35.60 4.67
C GLN A 247 -29.03 -35.96 3.55
N ASN A 248 -29.77 -37.06 3.72
CA ASN A 248 -30.80 -37.50 2.77
C ASN A 248 -32.23 -37.08 3.17
N ASN A 249 -32.38 -36.12 4.08
CA ASN A 249 -33.66 -35.61 4.59
C ASN A 249 -34.57 -36.71 5.15
N LEU A 250 -34.01 -37.77 5.73
CA LEU A 250 -34.78 -38.81 6.42
C LEU A 250 -34.96 -38.48 7.90
N ILE A 251 -33.98 -37.77 8.46
CA ILE A 251 -34.02 -37.13 9.76
C ILE A 251 -33.90 -35.63 9.49
N GLU A 252 -34.87 -34.84 9.93
CA GLU A 252 -34.91 -33.39 9.70
C GLU A 252 -34.98 -32.65 11.05
N GLU A 253 -34.28 -31.52 11.14
CA GLU A 253 -34.49 -30.55 12.21
C GLU A 253 -35.79 -29.76 11.95
N PHE A 254 -36.52 -29.35 12.99
CA PHE A 254 -37.72 -28.51 12.82
C PHE A 254 -37.31 -27.06 12.54
N ASN A 255 -37.77 -26.50 11.43
CA ASN A 255 -37.42 -25.14 10.99
C ASN A 255 -38.37 -24.05 11.51
N GLU A 256 -39.51 -24.40 12.13
CA GLU A 256 -40.51 -23.43 12.61
C GLU A 256 -40.29 -23.09 14.09
N VAL A 257 -40.03 -21.81 14.37
CA VAL A 257 -39.77 -21.24 15.71
C VAL A 257 -40.95 -21.51 16.68
N GLU A 258 -42.18 -21.60 16.17
CA GLU A 258 -43.38 -21.89 16.97
C GLU A 258 -43.36 -23.30 17.60
N ASP A 259 -42.61 -24.25 17.04
CA ASP A 259 -42.45 -25.59 17.60
C ASP A 259 -41.25 -25.67 18.57
N LEU A 260 -40.25 -24.79 18.49
CA LEU A 260 -39.07 -24.78 19.39
C LEU A 260 -39.38 -24.23 20.80
N ASP A 261 -40.31 -23.28 20.90
CA ASP A 261 -40.72 -22.67 22.17
C ASP A 261 -41.53 -23.61 23.07
N GLU A 262 -42.08 -24.72 22.54
CA GLU A 262 -42.71 -25.77 23.36
C GLU A 262 -41.69 -26.67 24.11
N PHE A 263 -40.40 -26.69 23.74
CA PHE A 263 -39.48 -27.77 24.17
C PHE A 263 -38.16 -27.36 24.84
N VAL A 264 -37.75 -26.09 24.83
CA VAL A 264 -36.47 -25.69 25.48
C VAL A 264 -36.61 -24.41 26.30
N ASN A 265 -36.43 -24.52 27.62
CA ASN A 265 -36.42 -23.39 28.57
C ASN A 265 -35.22 -22.45 28.29
N VAL A 266 -35.39 -21.14 28.52
CA VAL A 266 -34.34 -20.12 28.36
C VAL A 266 -33.06 -20.44 29.16
N LEU A 267 -33.18 -21.06 30.33
CA LEU A 267 -32.01 -21.49 31.12
C LEU A 267 -31.25 -22.63 30.45
N ASP A 268 -31.96 -23.61 29.88
CA ASP A 268 -31.38 -24.74 29.16
C ASP A 268 -30.66 -24.27 27.89
N ARG A 269 -31.21 -23.25 27.19
CA ARG A 269 -30.56 -22.63 26.02
C ARG A 269 -29.18 -22.06 26.37
N LYS A 270 -29.04 -21.36 27.50
CA LYS A 270 -27.74 -20.80 27.93
C LYS A 270 -26.71 -21.88 28.27
N GLU A 271 -27.15 -22.96 28.91
CA GLU A 271 -26.27 -24.09 29.23
C GLU A 271 -25.82 -24.82 27.95
N ILE A 272 -26.73 -25.03 27.00
CA ILE A 272 -26.43 -25.61 25.68
C ILE A 272 -25.38 -24.76 24.95
N ILE A 273 -25.57 -23.44 24.86
CA ILE A 273 -24.60 -22.53 24.23
C ILE A 273 -23.22 -22.64 24.90
N GLN A 274 -23.14 -22.70 26.24
CA GLN A 274 -21.86 -22.85 26.93
C GLN A 274 -21.18 -24.19 26.62
N LYS A 275 -21.94 -25.29 26.57
CA LYS A 275 -21.43 -26.61 26.19
C LYS A 275 -20.94 -26.62 24.74
N LEU A 276 -21.70 -26.03 23.82
CA LEU A 276 -21.31 -25.89 22.40
C LEU A 276 -20.02 -25.06 22.26
N LYS A 277 -19.88 -23.92 22.97
CA LYS A 277 -18.62 -23.15 22.99
C LYS A 277 -17.43 -23.98 23.48
N LYS A 278 -17.63 -24.77 24.53
CA LYS A 278 -16.58 -25.65 25.07
C LYS A 278 -16.18 -26.74 24.07
N PHE A 279 -17.15 -27.28 23.33
CA PHE A 279 -16.94 -28.27 22.27
C PHE A 279 -16.23 -27.69 21.04
N LEU A 280 -16.63 -26.50 20.58
CA LEU A 280 -16.04 -25.85 19.41
C LEU A 280 -14.61 -25.34 19.64
N ARG A 281 -14.28 -24.94 20.87
CA ARG A 281 -12.96 -24.39 21.22
C ARG A 281 -11.77 -25.25 20.74
N PRO A 282 -11.69 -26.56 21.04
CA PRO A 282 -10.59 -27.41 20.54
C PRO A 282 -10.60 -27.57 19.01
N ILE A 283 -11.77 -27.60 18.36
CA ILE A 283 -11.89 -27.71 16.90
C ILE A 283 -11.33 -26.47 16.22
N VAL A 284 -11.78 -25.28 16.64
CA VAL A 284 -11.28 -24.01 16.12
C VAL A 284 -9.79 -23.86 16.40
N LYS A 285 -9.31 -24.28 17.58
CA LYS A 285 -7.88 -24.27 17.89
C LYS A 285 -7.07 -25.14 16.91
N SER A 286 -7.52 -26.38 16.65
CA SER A 286 -6.87 -27.27 15.70
C SER A 286 -6.86 -26.69 14.28
N LEU A 287 -7.95 -26.03 13.88
CA LEU A 287 -8.04 -25.33 12.59
C LEU A 287 -6.99 -24.22 12.49
N ILE A 288 -6.86 -23.38 13.52
CA ILE A 288 -5.86 -22.31 13.55
C ILE A 288 -4.44 -22.88 13.50
N GLU A 289 -4.14 -23.88 14.33
CA GLU A 289 -2.80 -24.49 14.42
C GLU A 289 -2.35 -25.07 13.08
N ASP A 290 -3.28 -25.68 12.33
CA ASP A 290 -2.98 -26.28 11.03
C ASP A 290 -2.91 -25.23 9.91
N LYS A 291 -3.95 -24.40 9.74
CA LYS A 291 -4.01 -23.43 8.64
C LYS A 291 -2.99 -22.30 8.76
N LEU A 292 -2.58 -21.93 9.99
CA LEU A 292 -1.54 -20.91 10.23
C LEU A 292 -0.16 -21.51 10.51
N LYS A 293 0.04 -22.82 10.41
CA LYS A 293 1.29 -23.51 10.80
C LYS A 293 2.57 -22.85 10.25
N SER A 294 2.57 -22.50 8.97
CA SER A 294 3.72 -21.84 8.33
C SER A 294 4.01 -20.45 8.90
N LEU A 295 2.96 -19.68 9.18
CA LEU A 295 3.05 -18.35 9.80
C LEU A 295 3.47 -18.44 11.25
N LEU A 296 2.94 -19.39 12.01
CA LEU A 296 3.32 -19.61 13.41
C LEU A 296 4.83 -19.92 13.53
N ASN A 297 5.37 -20.74 12.61
CA ASN A 297 6.81 -20.97 12.54
C ASN A 297 7.59 -19.69 12.16
N GLU A 298 7.09 -18.90 11.21
CA GLU A 298 7.71 -17.61 10.84
C GLU A 298 7.69 -16.61 12.01
N ILE A 299 6.64 -16.59 12.83
CA ILE A 299 6.58 -15.76 14.06
C ILE A 299 7.68 -16.16 15.04
N GLU A 300 7.92 -17.46 15.25
CA GLU A 300 9.01 -17.91 16.14
C GLU A 300 10.39 -17.48 15.62
N GLU A 301 10.61 -17.49 14.31
CA GLU A 301 11.83 -16.98 13.69
C GLU A 301 11.96 -15.45 13.85
N LEU A 302 10.89 -14.71 13.62
CA LEU A 302 10.85 -13.25 13.79
C LEU A 302 11.10 -12.85 15.25
N GLU A 303 10.53 -13.56 16.20
CA GLU A 303 10.77 -13.34 17.63
C GLU A 303 12.26 -13.53 17.98
N LYS A 304 12.85 -14.64 17.52
CA LYS A 304 14.26 -14.96 17.77
C LYS A 304 15.20 -13.86 17.24
N ASN A 305 14.87 -13.28 16.10
CA ASN A 305 15.71 -12.31 15.41
C ASN A 305 15.46 -10.86 15.86
N TYR A 306 14.23 -10.51 16.24
CA TYR A 306 13.82 -9.10 16.41
C TYR A 306 13.19 -8.75 17.76
N LYS A 307 13.02 -9.70 18.70
CA LYS A 307 12.48 -9.50 20.05
C LYS A 307 11.19 -8.67 20.05
N LEU A 308 10.07 -9.33 19.78
CA LEU A 308 8.77 -8.68 19.57
C LEU A 308 8.14 -8.23 20.89
N GLU A 309 8.40 -8.91 22.01
CA GLU A 309 7.98 -8.45 23.35
C GLU A 309 8.95 -7.41 23.95
N GLU A 310 8.40 -6.30 24.46
CA GLU A 310 9.14 -5.26 25.20
C GLU A 310 9.46 -5.68 26.64
N ASP A 311 8.56 -6.47 27.25
CA ASP A 311 8.74 -7.06 28.57
C ASP A 311 9.48 -8.39 28.42
N LYS A 312 10.50 -8.63 29.25
CA LYS A 312 11.43 -9.80 29.24
C LYS A 312 10.79 -11.20 29.36
N LYS A 313 9.48 -11.35 29.20
CA LYS A 313 8.87 -12.65 28.93
C LYS A 313 9.27 -13.06 27.51
N LYS A 314 9.37 -14.37 27.30
CA LYS A 314 9.73 -14.95 26.01
C LYS A 314 8.41 -15.35 25.37
N PHE A 315 8.11 -14.85 24.18
CA PHE A 315 6.94 -15.29 23.42
C PHE A 315 6.92 -16.82 23.39
N ASN A 316 5.81 -17.39 23.85
CA ASN A 316 5.60 -18.82 23.91
C ASN A 316 4.26 -19.14 23.27
N LEU A 317 4.33 -19.64 22.05
CA LEU A 317 3.19 -19.99 21.22
C LEU A 317 2.23 -20.95 21.93
N LYS A 318 2.75 -21.93 22.70
CA LYS A 318 1.91 -22.88 23.45
C LYS A 318 1.05 -22.18 24.50
N THR A 319 1.64 -21.28 25.29
CA THR A 319 0.90 -20.51 26.30
C THR A 319 -0.07 -19.49 25.69
N LEU A 320 0.21 -19.01 24.47
CA LEU A 320 -0.68 -18.11 23.76
C LEU A 320 -1.94 -18.85 23.28
N LEU A 321 -1.76 -20.03 22.67
CA LEU A 321 -2.85 -20.88 22.17
C LEU A 321 -3.69 -21.53 23.29
N GLU A 322 -3.32 -21.34 24.55
CA GLU A 322 -4.14 -21.73 25.72
C GLU A 322 -5.13 -20.63 26.15
N GLN A 323 -4.96 -19.39 25.66
CA GLN A 323 -5.85 -18.27 25.96
C GLN A 323 -7.20 -18.40 25.23
N GLU A 324 -8.09 -17.44 25.45
CA GLU A 324 -9.34 -17.33 24.69
C GLU A 324 -9.07 -16.89 23.25
N PHE A 325 -9.92 -17.31 22.32
CA PHE A 325 -9.80 -17.00 20.89
C PHE A 325 -9.73 -15.50 20.61
N SER A 326 -10.58 -14.74 21.32
CA SER A 326 -10.64 -13.28 21.32
C SER A 326 -9.33 -12.60 21.73
N LEU A 327 -8.43 -13.33 22.40
CA LEU A 327 -7.13 -12.82 22.86
C LEU A 327 -5.99 -13.34 21.99
N TYR A 328 -5.98 -14.64 21.66
CA TYR A 328 -4.81 -15.21 21.01
C TYR A 328 -4.74 -14.88 19.52
N LEU A 329 -5.86 -14.85 18.79
CA LEU A 329 -5.81 -14.60 17.34
C LEU A 329 -5.36 -13.16 17.02
N PRO A 330 -5.89 -12.12 17.71
CA PRO A 330 -5.37 -10.76 17.55
C PRO A 330 -3.89 -10.65 17.89
N LYS A 331 -3.43 -11.32 18.94
CA LYS A 331 -2.01 -11.35 19.30
C LYS A 331 -1.15 -12.03 18.23
N ILE A 332 -1.60 -13.13 17.63
CA ILE A 332 -0.89 -13.77 16.50
C ILE A 332 -0.70 -12.76 15.36
N ALA A 333 -1.77 -12.03 15.02
CA ALA A 333 -1.70 -10.99 13.99
C ALA A 333 -0.74 -9.87 14.37
N GLU A 334 -0.79 -9.41 15.62
CA GLU A 334 0.11 -8.39 16.16
C GLU A 334 1.58 -8.81 16.06
N TYR A 335 1.93 -10.00 16.55
CA TYR A 335 3.31 -10.51 16.49
C TYR A 335 3.80 -10.67 15.05
N TYR A 336 2.96 -11.22 14.17
CA TYR A 336 3.36 -11.41 12.78
C TYR A 336 3.63 -10.07 12.09
N LEU A 337 2.70 -9.12 12.17
CA LEU A 337 2.81 -7.82 11.52
C LEU A 337 3.97 -7.01 12.10
N SER A 338 4.05 -6.89 13.43
CA SER A 338 5.15 -6.18 14.10
C SER A 338 6.51 -6.82 13.81
N GLY A 339 6.58 -8.14 13.67
CA GLY A 339 7.80 -8.85 13.30
C GLY A 339 8.24 -8.59 11.87
N LEU A 340 7.31 -8.60 10.91
CA LEU A 340 7.59 -8.19 9.54
C LEU A 340 8.06 -6.74 9.47
N GLU A 341 7.38 -5.82 10.17
CA GLU A 341 7.73 -4.41 10.20
C GLU A 341 9.14 -4.17 10.76
N LYS A 342 9.50 -4.82 11.88
CA LYS A 342 10.86 -4.76 12.44
C LYS A 342 11.91 -5.33 11.49
N LYS A 343 11.61 -6.48 10.85
CA LYS A 343 12.50 -7.12 9.85
C LYS A 343 12.83 -6.18 8.70
N TYR A 344 11.80 -5.58 8.11
CA TYR A 344 11.98 -4.69 6.98
C TYR A 344 12.53 -3.32 7.39
N GLN A 345 12.24 -2.82 8.60
CA GLN A 345 12.84 -1.61 9.14
C GLN A 345 14.36 -1.75 9.36
N ALA A 346 14.82 -2.90 9.85
CA ALA A 346 16.24 -3.22 9.94
C ALA A 346 16.88 -3.21 8.53
N THR A 347 16.21 -3.83 7.56
CA THR A 347 16.70 -3.89 6.17
C THR A 347 16.81 -2.49 5.55
N ILE A 348 15.82 -1.62 5.78
CA ILE A 348 15.81 -0.23 5.30
C ILE A 348 17.01 0.57 5.80
N SER A 349 17.41 0.37 7.06
CA SER A 349 18.53 1.07 7.67
C SER A 349 19.84 0.82 6.91
N ASP A 350 19.99 -0.34 6.29
CA ASP A 350 21.22 -0.76 5.61
C ASP A 350 21.20 -0.49 4.08
N LEU A 351 20.08 -0.05 3.51
CA LEU A 351 19.96 0.15 2.05
C LEU A 351 20.81 1.30 1.54
N LYS A 352 21.61 1.01 0.50
CA LYS A 352 22.38 2.00 -0.27
C LYS A 352 21.64 2.46 -1.52
N GLU A 353 20.84 1.58 -2.13
CA GLU A 353 20.21 1.82 -3.42
C GLU A 353 18.72 2.18 -3.32
N TYR A 354 18.25 2.90 -4.35
CA TYR A 354 16.96 3.59 -4.34
C TYR A 354 15.77 2.68 -4.69
N ASP A 355 15.95 1.72 -5.60
CA ASP A 355 14.86 0.85 -6.07
C ASP A 355 14.52 -0.28 -5.08
N GLU A 356 15.38 -0.55 -4.10
CA GLU A 356 15.18 -1.59 -3.08
C GLU A 356 13.98 -1.31 -2.16
N PHE A 357 13.59 -0.04 -1.98
CA PHE A 357 12.38 0.34 -1.22
C PHE A 357 11.08 -0.18 -1.84
N LYS A 358 11.00 -0.23 -3.18
CA LYS A 358 9.82 -0.77 -3.87
C LYS A 358 9.72 -2.27 -3.65
N ASN A 359 10.87 -2.97 -3.65
CA ASN A 359 10.92 -4.41 -3.41
C ASN A 359 10.48 -4.74 -1.98
N ILE A 360 10.94 -3.98 -0.97
CA ILE A 360 10.49 -4.15 0.42
C ILE A 360 8.98 -3.95 0.55
N ALA A 361 8.44 -2.87 -0.02
CA ALA A 361 6.99 -2.61 0.02
C ALA A 361 6.19 -3.73 -0.66
N LYS A 362 6.71 -4.26 -1.78
CA LYS A 362 6.11 -5.39 -2.50
C LYS A 362 6.12 -6.66 -1.65
N PHE A 363 7.27 -7.06 -1.12
CA PHE A 363 7.40 -8.28 -0.30
C PHE A 363 6.54 -8.22 0.98
N TYR A 364 6.50 -7.07 1.64
CA TYR A 364 5.61 -6.87 2.80
C TYR A 364 4.13 -6.99 2.39
N SER A 365 3.75 -6.42 1.25
CA SER A 365 2.37 -6.53 0.73
C SER A 365 1.99 -7.98 0.39
N GLU A 366 2.88 -8.74 -0.27
CA GLU A 366 2.65 -10.15 -0.61
C GLU A 366 2.49 -11.01 0.66
N LYS A 367 3.33 -10.76 1.68
CA LYS A 367 3.25 -11.48 2.97
C LYS A 367 1.98 -11.17 3.74
N THR A 368 1.56 -9.90 3.77
CA THR A 368 0.31 -9.49 4.42
C THR A 368 -0.93 -9.98 3.68
N GLU A 369 -0.91 -10.03 2.34
CA GLU A 369 -1.98 -10.63 1.54
C GLU A 369 -2.12 -12.14 1.75
N LEU A 370 -0.99 -12.86 1.80
CA LEU A 370 -1.00 -14.28 2.14
C LEU A 370 -1.61 -14.50 3.53
N PHE A 371 -1.20 -13.71 4.53
CA PHE A 371 -1.76 -13.82 5.87
C PHE A 371 -3.26 -13.52 5.90
N TYR A 372 -3.70 -12.45 5.22
CA TYR A 372 -5.12 -12.12 5.07
C TYR A 372 -5.91 -13.30 4.50
N SER A 373 -5.44 -13.89 3.38
CA SER A 373 -6.14 -15.00 2.72
C SER A 373 -6.26 -16.25 3.60
N LEU A 374 -5.29 -16.50 4.48
CA LEU A 374 -5.34 -17.64 5.40
C LEU A 374 -6.37 -17.40 6.52
N ILE A 375 -6.46 -16.16 7.02
CA ILE A 375 -7.47 -15.78 8.02
C ILE A 375 -8.88 -15.78 7.40
N GLU A 376 -9.02 -15.35 6.15
CA GLU A 376 -10.27 -15.39 5.39
C GLU A 376 -10.76 -16.84 5.21
N LYS A 377 -9.86 -17.76 4.83
CA LYS A 377 -10.19 -19.19 4.77
C LYS A 377 -10.68 -19.72 6.11
N ILE A 378 -10.06 -19.35 7.23
CA ILE A 378 -10.54 -19.75 8.56
C ILE A 378 -11.98 -19.27 8.81
N LEU A 379 -12.34 -18.07 8.35
CA LEU A 379 -13.71 -17.58 8.43
C LEU A 379 -14.66 -18.43 7.59
N GLU A 380 -14.26 -18.80 6.36
CA GLU A 380 -15.01 -19.72 5.50
C GLU A 380 -15.27 -21.05 6.21
N TYR A 381 -14.23 -21.70 6.76
CA TYR A 381 -14.40 -22.96 7.52
C TYR A 381 -15.37 -22.83 8.70
N ILE A 382 -15.35 -21.69 9.42
CA ILE A 382 -16.29 -21.47 10.53
C ILE A 382 -17.74 -21.31 10.03
N ASN A 383 -17.93 -20.67 8.87
CA ASN A 383 -19.24 -20.56 8.25
C ASN A 383 -19.73 -21.93 7.74
N ASP A 384 -18.83 -22.76 7.20
CA ASP A 384 -19.18 -24.05 6.56
C ASP A 384 -19.83 -25.05 7.52
N PHE A 385 -19.53 -25.02 8.82
CA PHE A 385 -20.19 -25.89 9.82
C PHE A 385 -21.21 -25.18 10.70
N GLU A 386 -21.50 -23.90 10.46
CA GLU A 386 -22.46 -23.15 11.28
C GLU A 386 -23.86 -23.78 11.27
N TRP A 387 -24.27 -24.34 10.13
CA TRP A 387 -25.55 -25.05 10.00
C TRP A 387 -25.65 -26.27 10.95
N CYS A 388 -24.52 -26.87 11.37
CA CYS A 388 -24.53 -27.95 12.36
C CYS A 388 -25.02 -27.48 13.73
N LEU A 389 -24.98 -26.18 13.98
CA LEU A 389 -25.29 -25.58 15.28
C LEU A 389 -26.73 -25.10 15.37
N ILE A 390 -27.52 -25.13 14.29
CA ILE A 390 -28.93 -24.69 14.28
C ILE A 390 -29.69 -25.30 15.48
N PRO A 391 -30.46 -24.49 16.25
CA PRO A 391 -30.75 -23.05 16.12
C PRO A 391 -29.83 -22.15 16.99
N TYR A 392 -28.60 -22.59 17.26
CA TYR A 392 -27.59 -21.91 18.09
C TYR A 392 -26.39 -21.40 17.27
N GLU A 393 -26.64 -20.95 16.04
CA GLU A 393 -25.63 -20.42 15.11
C GLU A 393 -24.83 -19.26 15.74
N ASP A 394 -25.49 -18.48 16.60
CA ASP A 394 -24.94 -17.36 17.40
C ASP A 394 -23.77 -17.77 18.32
N THR A 395 -23.59 -19.07 18.56
CA THR A 395 -22.43 -19.64 19.25
C THR A 395 -21.12 -19.25 18.56
N THR A 396 -21.15 -19.06 17.23
CA THR A 396 -19.95 -18.74 16.43
C THR A 396 -19.65 -17.25 16.30
N ASP A 397 -20.59 -16.36 16.65
CA ASP A 397 -20.48 -14.91 16.45
C ASP A 397 -19.21 -14.30 17.05
N SER A 398 -18.81 -14.78 18.22
CA SER A 398 -17.60 -14.30 18.89
C SER A 398 -16.33 -14.63 18.10
N TYR A 399 -16.29 -15.76 17.40
CA TYR A 399 -15.18 -16.13 16.54
C TYR A 399 -15.17 -15.26 15.29
N LYS A 400 -16.31 -15.16 14.60
CA LYS A 400 -16.48 -14.35 13.38
C LYS A 400 -16.07 -12.90 13.60
N LYS A 401 -16.62 -12.26 14.64
CA LYS A 401 -16.30 -10.87 15.01
C LYS A 401 -14.81 -10.68 15.31
N THR A 402 -14.18 -11.65 15.98
CA THR A 402 -12.74 -11.58 16.26
C THR A 402 -11.93 -11.68 14.96
N ILE A 403 -12.30 -12.58 14.05
CA ILE A 403 -11.64 -12.75 12.75
C ILE A 403 -11.81 -11.50 11.87
N GLU A 404 -13.03 -10.95 11.77
CA GLU A 404 -13.31 -9.72 11.02
C GLU A 404 -12.50 -8.53 11.54
N ASN A 405 -12.37 -8.39 12.86
CA ASN A 405 -11.51 -7.37 13.46
C ASN A 405 -10.05 -7.59 13.09
N VAL A 406 -9.57 -8.83 13.06
CA VAL A 406 -8.19 -9.17 12.66
C VAL A 406 -7.95 -8.88 11.17
N LEU A 407 -8.89 -9.24 10.29
CA LEU A 407 -8.82 -8.92 8.86
C LEU A 407 -8.76 -7.41 8.61
N SER A 408 -9.58 -6.66 9.35
CA SER A 408 -9.58 -5.19 9.32
C SER A 408 -8.25 -4.62 9.79
N GLU A 409 -7.68 -5.18 10.86
CA GLU A 409 -6.38 -4.77 11.41
C GLU A 409 -5.22 -5.06 10.45
N ILE A 410 -5.21 -6.23 9.80
CA ILE A 410 -4.22 -6.58 8.78
C ILE A 410 -4.26 -5.57 7.64
N THR A 411 -5.46 -5.23 7.16
CA THR A 411 -5.65 -4.25 6.08
C THR A 411 -5.14 -2.87 6.49
N ARG A 412 -5.53 -2.40 7.68
CA ARG A 412 -5.09 -1.12 8.23
C ARG A 412 -3.56 -1.04 8.34
N ARG A 413 -2.92 -2.02 9.00
CA ARG A 413 -1.45 -2.01 9.18
C ARG A 413 -0.70 -2.13 7.86
N LYS A 414 -1.25 -2.89 6.89
CA LYS A 414 -0.71 -2.95 5.53
C LYS A 414 -0.63 -1.55 4.91
N GLU A 415 -1.73 -0.81 4.94
CA GLU A 415 -1.80 0.54 4.38
C GLU A 415 -0.90 1.53 5.12
N GLU A 416 -0.94 1.53 6.45
CA GLU A 416 -0.13 2.39 7.31
C GLU A 416 1.38 2.17 7.06
N TYR A 417 1.83 0.92 7.04
CA TYR A 417 3.24 0.61 6.83
C TYR A 417 3.69 0.93 5.40
N VAL A 418 2.89 0.63 4.37
CA VAL A 418 3.21 1.01 2.98
C VAL A 418 3.28 2.54 2.84
N PHE A 419 2.42 3.28 3.52
CA PHE A 419 2.48 4.75 3.57
C PHE A 419 3.74 5.25 4.29
N PHE A 420 4.10 4.64 5.42
CA PHE A 420 5.34 4.91 6.13
C PHE A 420 6.56 4.70 5.22
N LEU A 421 6.64 3.57 4.51
CA LEU A 421 7.73 3.29 3.54
C LEU A 421 7.82 4.36 2.44
N LYS A 422 6.68 4.79 1.89
CA LYS A 422 6.64 5.88 0.90
C LYS A 422 7.16 7.21 1.48
N THR A 423 6.85 7.50 2.74
CA THR A 423 7.26 8.72 3.42
C THR A 423 8.75 8.72 3.72
N VAL A 424 9.28 7.63 4.29
CA VAL A 424 10.72 7.44 4.52
C VAL A 424 11.51 7.56 3.22
N ARG A 425 10.99 6.98 2.12
CA ARG A 425 11.57 7.10 0.79
C ARG A 425 11.66 8.57 0.31
N LYS A 426 10.61 9.36 0.53
CA LYS A 426 10.60 10.80 0.15
C LYS A 426 11.61 11.60 0.97
N GLU A 427 11.73 11.34 2.27
CA GLU A 427 12.65 12.11 3.12
C GLU A 427 14.11 11.79 2.81
N ARG A 428 14.47 10.50 2.61
CA ARG A 428 15.84 10.15 2.17
C ARG A 428 16.24 10.80 0.85
N LEU A 429 15.30 10.97 -0.09
CA LEU A 429 15.54 11.71 -1.33
C LEU A 429 15.82 13.18 -1.07
N ARG A 430 15.03 13.82 -0.18
CA ARG A 430 15.25 15.21 0.22
C ARG A 430 16.62 15.39 0.87
N ASP A 431 17.00 14.51 1.78
CA ASP A 431 18.31 14.58 2.45
C ASP A 431 19.47 14.40 1.47
N ARG A 432 19.35 13.49 0.49
CA ARG A 432 20.35 13.35 -0.57
C ARG A 432 20.51 14.64 -1.39
N VAL A 433 19.41 15.27 -1.77
CA VAL A 433 19.44 16.54 -2.52
C VAL A 433 19.99 17.67 -1.66
N ARG A 434 19.57 17.79 -0.39
CA ARG A 434 20.10 18.78 0.56
C ARG A 434 21.61 18.63 0.73
N ASN A 435 22.11 17.42 0.95
CA ASN A 435 23.54 17.16 1.12
C ASN A 435 24.34 17.55 -0.12
N PHE A 436 23.85 17.21 -1.32
CA PHE A 436 24.49 17.62 -2.57
C PHE A 436 24.51 19.15 -2.74
N ILE A 437 23.40 19.84 -2.44
CA ILE A 437 23.33 21.30 -2.49
C ILE A 437 24.29 21.93 -1.48
N TYR A 438 24.34 21.42 -0.24
CA TYR A 438 25.27 21.92 0.78
C TYR A 438 26.73 21.73 0.40
N GLU A 439 27.09 20.58 -0.20
CA GLU A 439 28.42 20.33 -0.75
C GLU A 439 28.78 21.38 -1.82
N LYS A 440 27.86 21.66 -2.76
CA LYS A 440 28.09 22.66 -3.80
C LYS A 440 28.12 24.10 -3.30
N ILE A 441 27.33 24.43 -2.29
CA ILE A 441 27.41 25.74 -1.60
C ILE A 441 28.78 25.91 -0.94
N ALA A 442 29.31 24.85 -0.30
CA ALA A 442 30.64 24.89 0.29
C ALA A 442 31.73 25.15 -0.77
N GLU A 443 31.68 24.45 -1.91
CA GLU A 443 32.60 24.67 -3.04
C GLU A 443 32.56 26.13 -3.55
N VAL A 444 31.37 26.73 -3.68
CA VAL A 444 31.23 28.13 -4.12
C VAL A 444 31.78 29.10 -3.07
N ASN A 445 31.49 28.88 -1.79
CA ASN A 445 31.99 29.73 -0.70
C ASN A 445 33.52 29.71 -0.61
N ASP A 446 34.14 28.55 -0.83
CA ASP A 446 35.61 28.42 -0.88
C ASP A 446 36.20 29.23 -2.04
N LEU A 447 35.57 29.19 -3.21
CA LEU A 447 35.98 30.00 -4.38
C LEU A 447 35.84 31.50 -4.11
N MET A 448 34.72 31.93 -3.51
CA MET A 448 34.49 33.34 -3.15
C MET A 448 35.51 33.84 -2.13
N SER A 449 35.82 33.03 -1.12
CA SER A 449 36.82 33.35 -0.10
C SER A 449 38.21 33.52 -0.72
N LYS A 450 38.58 32.62 -1.65
CA LYS A 450 39.85 32.73 -2.39
C LYS A 450 39.92 34.00 -3.24
N TYR A 451 38.85 34.32 -3.97
CA TYR A 451 38.77 35.56 -4.74
C TYR A 451 38.92 36.81 -3.84
N GLN A 452 38.28 36.81 -2.68
CA GLN A 452 38.39 37.90 -1.70
C GLN A 452 39.84 38.06 -1.21
N ASP A 453 40.51 36.97 -0.86
CA ASP A 453 41.90 36.97 -0.38
C ASP A 453 42.87 37.47 -1.46
N ASP A 454 42.73 36.97 -2.69
CA ASP A 454 43.55 37.36 -3.84
C ASP A 454 43.36 38.87 -4.17
N THR A 455 42.13 39.36 -4.14
CA THR A 455 41.80 40.77 -4.42
C THR A 455 42.30 41.70 -3.31
N ALA A 456 42.16 41.29 -2.04
CA ALA A 456 42.58 42.09 -0.89
C ALA A 456 44.10 42.32 -0.84
N LEU A 457 44.90 41.37 -1.33
CA LEU A 457 46.35 41.52 -1.48
C LEU A 457 46.70 42.62 -2.49
N ILE A 458 46.08 42.59 -3.68
CA ILE A 458 46.35 43.53 -4.76
C ILE A 458 45.92 44.96 -4.38
N VAL A 459 44.74 45.13 -3.79
CA VAL A 459 44.23 46.45 -3.34
C VAL A 459 45.17 47.09 -2.30
N ARG A 460 45.84 46.30 -1.46
CA ARG A 460 46.83 46.82 -0.49
C ARG A 460 48.13 47.27 -1.16
N GLU A 461 48.51 46.65 -2.29
CA GLU A 461 49.75 46.95 -3.01
C GLU A 461 49.64 48.14 -3.96
N GLU A 462 48.46 48.42 -4.55
CA GLU A 462 48.31 49.48 -5.57
C GLU A 462 48.34 50.94 -5.07
N PHE A 463 48.28 51.20 -3.76
CA PHE A 463 48.30 52.59 -3.23
C PHE A 463 49.56 53.05 -2.46
N PRO A 464 50.81 52.79 -2.90
CA PRO A 464 52.01 53.34 -2.25
C PRO A 464 52.06 54.87 -2.31
N GLN A 465 51.47 55.49 -3.34
CA GLN A 465 51.52 56.93 -3.52
C GLN A 465 50.74 57.68 -2.43
N ILE A 466 49.66 57.10 -1.87
CA ILE A 466 48.91 57.70 -0.76
C ILE A 466 49.77 57.77 0.51
N LYS A 467 50.58 56.73 0.74
CA LYS A 467 51.55 56.70 1.85
C LYS A 467 52.64 57.76 1.65
N GLN A 468 53.20 57.86 0.44
CA GLN A 468 54.19 58.88 0.09
C GLN A 468 53.65 60.31 0.23
N ILE A 469 52.41 60.58 -0.22
CA ILE A 469 51.77 61.89 -0.07
C ILE A 469 51.57 62.23 1.42
N ARG A 470 51.21 61.25 2.25
CA ARG A 470 51.08 61.44 3.70
C ARG A 470 52.43 61.80 4.34
N ASP A 471 53.51 61.17 3.91
CA ASP A 471 54.86 61.46 4.38
C ASP A 471 55.32 62.87 3.93
N ILE A 472 55.04 63.23 2.67
CA ILE A 472 55.30 64.58 2.14
C ILE A 472 54.52 65.64 2.95
N LEU A 473 53.23 65.42 3.21
CA LEU A 473 52.40 66.33 4.01
C LEU A 473 52.95 66.49 5.44
N SER A 474 53.42 65.41 6.06
CA SER A 474 54.05 65.44 7.38
C SER A 474 55.32 66.30 7.38
N ASN A 475 56.18 66.12 6.38
CA ASN A 475 57.42 66.89 6.25
C ASN A 475 57.16 68.39 6.04
N TYR A 476 56.27 68.75 5.11
CA TYR A 476 55.92 70.16 4.87
C TYR A 476 55.21 70.81 6.06
N LYS A 477 54.43 70.05 6.86
CA LYS A 477 53.82 70.57 8.08
C LYS A 477 54.87 71.05 9.08
N VAL A 478 55.96 70.30 9.26
CA VAL A 478 57.07 70.69 10.15
C VAL A 478 57.75 71.96 9.64
N SER A 479 58.03 72.04 8.34
CA SER A 479 58.65 73.24 7.74
C SER A 479 57.76 74.48 7.84
N ILE A 480 56.46 74.35 7.56
CA ILE A 480 55.49 75.46 7.66
C ILE A 480 55.35 75.93 9.11
N GLN A 481 55.34 75.00 10.08
CA GLN A 481 55.28 75.35 11.50
C GLN A 481 56.51 76.14 11.93
N LYS A 482 57.70 75.75 11.46
CA LYS A 482 58.94 76.49 11.73
C LYS A 482 58.88 77.93 11.19
N ILE A 483 58.41 78.10 9.96
CA ILE A 483 58.23 79.44 9.36
C ILE A 483 57.21 80.26 10.15
N LYS A 484 56.08 79.65 10.56
CA LYS A 484 55.08 80.30 11.40
C LYS A 484 55.68 80.78 12.72
N ASP A 485 56.50 79.96 13.37
CA ASP A 485 57.16 80.31 14.63
C ASP A 485 58.20 81.43 14.45
N GLU A 486 58.93 81.44 13.33
CA GLU A 486 59.85 82.53 12.96
C GLU A 486 59.12 83.85 12.69
N VAL A 487 58.01 83.80 11.94
CA VAL A 487 57.14 84.95 11.70
C VAL A 487 56.55 85.46 13.01
N TYR A 488 56.04 84.57 13.87
CA TYR A 488 55.50 84.93 15.17
C TYR A 488 56.54 85.63 16.06
N LYS A 489 57.76 85.08 16.17
CA LYS A 489 58.86 85.71 16.92
C LYS A 489 59.22 87.09 16.38
N LYS A 490 59.20 87.26 15.05
CA LYS A 490 59.48 88.56 14.41
C LYS A 490 58.38 89.57 14.74
N LEU A 491 57.11 89.16 14.68
CA LEU A 491 55.97 90.01 14.99
C LEU A 491 55.92 90.39 16.48
N ASP A 492 56.24 89.46 17.39
CA ASP A 492 56.26 89.69 18.84
C ASP A 492 57.36 90.71 19.24
N PHE A 493 58.51 90.71 18.55
CA PHE A 493 59.58 91.71 18.76
C PHE A 493 59.15 93.16 18.45
N TYR A 494 58.20 93.37 17.53
CA TYR A 494 57.73 94.71 17.15
C TYR A 494 56.47 95.15 17.90
N LYS A 495 55.95 94.34 18.83
CA LYS A 495 54.69 94.56 19.56
C LYS A 495 54.66 95.83 20.41
N GLU A 496 55.81 96.33 20.87
CA GLU A 496 55.94 97.55 21.68
C GLU A 496 56.30 98.81 20.85
N LYS A 497 56.47 98.68 19.53
CA LYS A 497 56.68 99.83 18.63
C LYS A 497 55.36 100.17 17.95
N ASP A 498 55.06 101.46 17.82
CA ASP A 498 53.79 102.01 17.29
C ASP A 498 53.66 101.75 15.77
N ILE A 499 53.54 100.48 15.39
CA ILE A 499 53.49 99.97 14.01
C ILE A 499 52.22 99.12 13.87
N ASP A 500 51.43 99.37 12.82
CA ASP A 500 50.23 98.57 12.52
C ASP A 500 50.62 97.19 11.96
N ILE A 501 50.60 96.19 12.83
CA ILE A 501 50.96 94.79 12.51
C ILE A 501 49.74 94.00 11.97
N TYR A 502 48.52 94.50 12.15
CA TYR A 502 47.30 93.74 11.84
C TYR A 502 47.11 93.48 10.34
N GLN A 503 47.40 94.46 9.48
CA GLN A 503 47.31 94.28 8.03
C GLN A 503 48.27 93.21 7.49
N ILE A 504 49.46 93.09 8.08
CA ILE A 504 50.48 92.11 7.67
C ILE A 504 50.06 90.69 8.08
N ILE A 505 49.52 90.52 9.30
CA ILE A 505 48.95 89.24 9.74
C ILE A 505 47.79 88.83 8.82
N LYS A 506 46.89 89.76 8.50
CA LYS A 506 45.76 89.50 7.61
C LYS A 506 46.22 89.09 6.21
N GLN A 507 47.24 89.74 5.64
CA GLN A 507 47.83 89.33 4.35
C GLN A 507 48.45 87.93 4.38
N TRP A 508 49.05 87.52 5.50
CA TRP A 508 49.56 86.16 5.68
C TRP A 508 48.43 85.13 5.74
N GLU A 509 47.39 85.41 6.53
CA GLU A 509 46.21 84.55 6.68
C GLU A 509 45.44 84.41 5.36
N ASP A 510 45.25 85.50 4.61
CA ASP A 510 44.58 85.50 3.31
C ASP A 510 45.37 84.70 2.28
N ASN A 511 46.70 84.87 2.20
CA ASN A 511 47.56 84.07 1.32
C ASN A 511 47.54 82.58 1.68
N PHE A 512 47.62 82.24 2.97
CA PHE A 512 47.59 80.86 3.42
C PHE A 512 46.23 80.21 3.14
N THR A 513 45.14 80.95 3.32
CA THR A 513 43.78 80.49 3.01
C THR A 513 43.62 80.21 1.52
N LEU A 514 44.10 81.12 0.66
CA LEU A 514 44.06 80.96 -0.79
C LEU A 514 44.89 79.75 -1.25
N LYS A 515 46.09 79.55 -0.69
CA LYS A 515 46.93 78.37 -0.99
C LYS A 515 46.32 77.07 -0.47
N LYS A 516 45.71 77.08 0.72
CA LYS A 516 44.96 75.93 1.26
C LYS A 516 43.82 75.52 0.34
N GLN A 517 43.05 76.47 -0.18
CA GLN A 517 41.97 76.19 -1.13
C GLN A 517 42.50 75.56 -2.43
N GLN A 518 43.61 76.07 -2.98
CA GLN A 518 44.25 75.49 -4.17
C GLN A 518 44.73 74.04 -3.96
N LEU A 519 45.35 73.74 -2.82
CA LEU A 519 45.78 72.39 -2.44
C LEU A 519 44.59 71.44 -2.25
N SER A 520 43.54 71.91 -1.59
CA SER A 520 42.31 71.13 -1.38
C SER A 520 41.66 70.74 -2.70
N PHE A 521 41.64 71.66 -3.68
CA PHE A 521 41.11 71.39 -5.01
C PHE A 521 41.92 70.31 -5.75
N LEU A 522 43.25 70.39 -5.74
CA LEU A 522 44.13 69.38 -6.35
C LEU A 522 43.94 67.98 -5.75
N LEU A 523 43.84 67.88 -4.42
CA LEU A 523 43.53 66.64 -3.72
C LEU A 523 42.16 66.07 -4.13
N SER A 524 41.14 66.93 -4.22
CA SER A 524 39.79 66.50 -4.64
C SER A 524 39.75 65.99 -6.09
N MET A 525 40.51 66.62 -7.00
CA MET A 525 40.59 66.23 -8.40
C MET A 525 41.30 64.87 -8.58
N MET A 526 42.34 64.61 -7.79
CA MET A 526 43.01 63.30 -7.78
C MET A 526 42.12 62.19 -7.21
N LEU A 527 41.42 62.44 -6.10
CA LEU A 527 40.49 61.47 -5.50
C LEU A 527 39.33 61.13 -6.44
N ASN A 528 38.78 62.11 -7.16
CA ASN A 528 37.74 61.88 -8.15
C ASN A 528 38.22 61.01 -9.33
N LYS A 529 39.47 61.18 -9.77
CA LYS A 529 40.04 60.35 -10.85
C LYS A 529 40.24 58.89 -10.40
N LEU A 530 40.68 58.67 -9.17
CA LEU A 530 40.77 57.34 -8.57
C LEU A 530 39.40 56.68 -8.47
N PHE A 531 38.40 57.40 -7.94
CA PHE A 531 37.04 56.89 -7.79
C PHE A 531 36.42 56.45 -9.13
N LYS A 532 36.70 57.19 -10.21
CA LYS A 532 36.16 56.86 -11.55
C LYS A 532 36.66 55.52 -12.09
N ASN A 533 37.94 55.19 -11.90
CA ASN A 533 38.51 53.92 -12.36
C ASN A 533 37.98 52.72 -11.55
N PHE A 534 37.68 52.89 -10.27
CA PHE A 534 37.06 51.84 -9.45
C PHE A 534 35.60 51.61 -9.80
N LYS A 535 34.88 52.65 -10.25
CA LYS A 535 33.46 52.53 -10.56
C LYS A 535 33.19 51.47 -11.64
N GLU A 536 33.98 51.45 -12.70
CA GLU A 536 33.84 50.47 -13.79
C GLU A 536 34.12 49.04 -13.31
N LEU A 537 35.15 48.85 -12.47
CA LEU A 537 35.52 47.55 -11.93
C LEU A 537 34.50 47.01 -10.92
N ILE A 538 33.94 47.87 -10.07
CA ILE A 538 32.84 47.52 -9.15
C ILE A 538 31.60 47.13 -9.94
N GLU A 539 31.26 47.86 -11.02
CA GLU A 539 30.13 47.50 -11.89
C GLU A 539 30.32 46.14 -12.57
N GLU A 540 31.53 45.80 -13.03
CA GLU A 540 31.84 44.48 -13.59
C GLU A 540 31.78 43.36 -12.54
N GLU A 541 32.26 43.61 -11.32
CA GLU A 541 32.20 42.67 -10.19
C GLU A 541 30.75 42.39 -9.76
N ASP A 542 29.94 43.44 -9.61
CA ASP A 542 28.52 43.34 -9.28
C ASP A 542 27.76 42.51 -10.33
N LEU A 543 28.01 42.76 -11.62
CA LEU A 543 27.41 41.98 -12.71
C LEU A 543 27.81 40.51 -12.64
N MET A 544 29.08 40.20 -12.41
CA MET A 544 29.56 38.81 -12.31
C MET A 544 28.91 38.07 -11.15
N LEU A 545 28.81 38.69 -9.96
CA LEU A 545 28.18 38.09 -8.78
C LEU A 545 26.67 37.92 -8.94
N GLU A 546 25.99 38.85 -9.63
CA GLU A 546 24.57 38.69 -9.98
C GLU A 546 24.33 37.48 -10.89
N HIS A 547 25.22 37.20 -11.85
CA HIS A 547 25.09 36.05 -12.74
C HIS A 547 25.37 34.71 -12.02
N ILE A 548 26.33 34.65 -11.10
CA ILE A 548 26.64 33.43 -10.33
C ILE A 548 25.50 33.04 -9.38
N LYS A 549 24.72 34.02 -8.91
CA LYS A 549 23.59 33.80 -8.02
C LYS A 549 22.46 32.98 -8.65
N GLU A 550 22.37 32.92 -9.98
CA GLU A 550 21.26 32.27 -10.69
C GLU A 550 21.64 30.88 -11.23
N ILE A 551 20.87 29.84 -10.87
CA ILE A 551 21.03 28.48 -11.42
C ILE A 551 20.14 28.33 -12.66
N THR A 552 20.70 28.52 -13.86
CA THR A 552 19.95 28.54 -15.14
C THR A 552 20.63 27.69 -16.23
N ALA A 553 19.83 27.09 -17.12
CA ALA A 553 20.36 26.45 -18.33
C ALA A 553 20.50 27.52 -19.42
N GLN A 554 21.73 27.74 -19.92
CA GLN A 554 21.98 28.71 -20.99
C GLN A 554 21.26 28.32 -22.28
N ASN A 555 20.37 29.19 -22.75
CA ASN A 555 19.83 29.16 -24.11
C ASN A 555 20.25 30.46 -24.82
N ASP A 556 21.17 30.35 -25.78
CA ASP A 556 21.90 31.46 -26.44
C ASP A 556 21.05 32.44 -27.29
N LYS A 557 19.72 32.49 -27.19
CA LYS A 557 18.89 33.22 -28.19
C LYS A 557 17.73 34.05 -27.68
N ILE A 558 17.62 34.33 -26.40
CA ILE A 558 16.61 35.27 -25.92
C ILE A 558 17.33 36.26 -25.01
N GLU A 559 17.14 37.57 -25.22
CA GLU A 559 17.31 38.58 -24.18
C GLU A 559 16.31 38.23 -23.06
N THR A 560 16.67 37.24 -22.25
CA THR A 560 15.81 36.68 -21.23
C THR A 560 15.82 37.63 -20.04
N VAL A 561 14.62 37.95 -19.57
CA VAL A 561 14.41 38.50 -18.24
C VAL A 561 15.23 37.66 -17.24
N PRO A 562 16.04 38.29 -16.35
CA PRO A 562 16.86 37.59 -15.37
C PRO A 562 16.06 36.55 -14.57
N LEU A 563 16.65 35.42 -14.20
CA LEU A 563 15.90 34.23 -13.79
C LEU A 563 15.27 34.34 -12.40
N ASN A 564 15.59 35.39 -11.64
CA ASN A 564 14.77 35.85 -10.53
C ASN A 564 13.31 36.21 -10.93
N PHE A 565 12.98 36.29 -12.23
CA PHE A 565 11.63 36.52 -12.78
C PHE A 565 11.00 35.33 -13.53
N ALA A 566 11.76 34.36 -14.02
CA ALA A 566 11.23 33.21 -14.75
C ALA A 566 11.47 31.92 -13.96
N LEU A 567 10.53 31.56 -13.08
CA LEU A 567 10.46 30.19 -12.58
C LEU A 567 10.33 29.28 -13.81
N SER A 568 11.27 28.34 -13.98
CA SER A 568 11.04 27.24 -14.91
C SER A 568 9.69 26.60 -14.57
N ASN A 569 8.82 26.38 -15.56
CA ASN A 569 7.45 25.90 -15.33
C ASN A 569 7.38 24.66 -14.41
N PHE A 570 8.45 23.86 -14.34
CA PHE A 570 8.56 22.69 -13.47
C PHE A 570 8.76 22.99 -11.97
N LEU A 571 9.30 24.16 -11.60
CA LEU A 571 9.51 24.54 -10.20
C LEU A 571 8.25 25.14 -9.56
N VAL A 572 7.41 25.82 -10.35
CA VAL A 572 6.15 26.41 -9.87
C VAL A 572 5.22 25.34 -9.28
N ASP A 573 5.12 24.18 -9.93
CA ASP A 573 4.27 23.06 -9.51
C ASP A 573 4.75 22.36 -8.21
N LYS A 574 5.93 22.73 -7.69
CA LYS A 574 6.54 22.10 -6.51
C LYS A 574 6.64 22.99 -5.27
N LEU A 575 6.26 24.26 -5.38
CA LEU A 575 6.25 25.21 -4.27
C LEU A 575 4.94 25.13 -3.50
N THR A 576 5.00 25.36 -2.20
CA THR A 576 3.83 25.49 -1.31
C THR A 576 3.17 26.86 -1.47
N GLU A 577 1.92 27.02 -1.02
CA GLU A 577 1.22 28.31 -1.06
C GLU A 577 1.94 29.40 -0.25
N GLU A 578 2.57 29.07 0.87
CA GLU A 578 3.35 30.04 1.67
C GLU A 578 4.59 30.52 0.91
N GLU A 579 5.36 29.60 0.32
CA GLU A 579 6.54 29.93 -0.49
C GLU A 579 6.17 30.77 -1.73
N LEU A 580 5.03 30.47 -2.36
CA LEU A 580 4.50 31.28 -3.47
C LEU A 580 4.13 32.69 -3.02
N ASN A 581 3.47 32.83 -1.87
CA ASN A 581 3.06 34.13 -1.32
C ASN A 581 4.26 34.98 -0.88
N GLU A 582 5.26 34.38 -0.24
CA GLU A 582 6.51 35.04 0.11
C GLU A 582 7.20 35.58 -1.14
N ARG A 583 7.30 34.75 -2.19
CA ARG A 583 7.93 35.15 -3.45
C ARG A 583 7.15 36.26 -4.18
N ILE A 584 5.82 36.21 -4.17
CA ILE A 584 4.96 37.29 -4.67
C ILE A 584 5.21 38.58 -3.88
N GLY A 585 5.37 38.49 -2.57
CA GLY A 585 5.69 39.62 -1.69
C GLY A 585 7.02 40.29 -2.06
N GLU A 586 8.08 39.50 -2.21
CA GLU A 586 9.40 40.00 -2.62
C GLU A 586 9.37 40.74 -3.96
N ILE A 587 8.67 40.17 -4.96
CA ILE A 587 8.54 40.79 -6.29
C ILE A 587 7.77 42.12 -6.18
N LYS A 588 6.69 42.17 -5.40
CA LYS A 588 5.91 43.40 -5.19
C LYS A 588 6.75 44.51 -4.56
N VAL A 589 7.53 44.20 -3.51
CA VAL A 589 8.41 45.17 -2.86
C VAL A 589 9.45 45.72 -3.83
N ARG A 590 10.03 44.85 -4.67
CA ARG A 590 11.01 45.27 -5.69
C ARG A 590 10.38 46.20 -6.73
N ILE A 591 9.19 45.88 -7.21
CA ILE A 591 8.41 46.73 -8.14
C ILE A 591 8.15 48.11 -7.51
N GLU A 592 7.81 48.14 -6.22
CA GLU A 592 7.54 49.38 -5.50
C GLU A 592 8.81 50.25 -5.38
N ASN A 593 9.96 49.64 -5.10
CA ASN A 593 11.25 50.35 -5.04
C ASN A 593 11.65 50.94 -6.40
N LEU A 594 11.56 50.14 -7.47
CA LEU A 594 11.82 50.63 -8.84
C LEU A 594 10.86 51.76 -9.22
N SER A 595 9.59 51.67 -8.82
CA SER A 595 8.61 52.72 -9.08
C SER A 595 8.94 54.03 -8.35
N LYS A 596 9.47 53.95 -7.11
CA LYS A 596 9.95 55.13 -6.36
C LYS A 596 11.15 55.79 -7.04
N GLU A 597 12.11 55.00 -7.50
CA GLU A 597 13.26 55.52 -8.26
C GLU A 597 12.81 56.20 -9.56
N ILE A 598 11.92 55.56 -10.33
CA ILE A 598 11.35 56.15 -11.55
C ILE A 598 10.70 57.50 -11.24
N TYR A 599 9.91 57.59 -10.17
CA TYR A 599 9.27 58.84 -9.77
C TYR A 599 10.29 59.94 -9.43
N LEU A 600 11.36 59.61 -8.68
CA LEU A 600 12.43 60.55 -8.35
C LEU A 600 13.12 61.09 -9.60
N TYR A 601 13.49 60.21 -10.53
CA TYR A 601 14.12 60.61 -11.79
C TYR A 601 13.19 61.45 -12.67
N GLN A 602 11.90 61.13 -12.74
CA GLN A 602 10.91 61.91 -13.47
C GLN A 602 10.70 63.30 -12.87
N SER A 603 10.67 63.41 -11.54
CA SER A 603 10.58 64.69 -10.83
C SER A 603 11.81 65.56 -11.13
N GLU A 604 13.01 64.98 -11.05
CA GLU A 604 14.25 65.72 -11.32
C GLU A 604 14.32 66.18 -12.79
N LEU A 605 13.94 65.30 -13.72
CA LEU A 605 13.85 65.64 -15.14
C LEU A 605 12.90 66.83 -15.38
N THR A 606 11.75 66.86 -14.70
CA THR A 606 10.79 67.97 -14.79
C THR A 606 11.37 69.28 -14.25
N ASN A 607 12.11 69.23 -13.13
CA ASN A 607 12.78 70.40 -12.55
C ASN A 607 13.86 70.96 -13.48
N LEU A 608 14.67 70.08 -14.07
CA LEU A 608 15.70 70.45 -15.04
C LEU A 608 15.07 71.09 -16.29
N GLN A 609 13.99 70.52 -16.81
CA GLN A 609 13.26 71.09 -17.95
C GLN A 609 12.66 72.47 -17.65
N LYS A 610 12.05 72.67 -16.47
CA LYS A 610 11.55 73.98 -16.04
C LYS A 610 12.67 75.01 -15.92
N THR A 611 13.81 74.61 -15.35
CA THR A 611 14.98 75.47 -15.20
C THR A 611 15.59 75.84 -16.55
N LEU A 612 15.62 74.91 -17.49
CA LEU A 612 16.06 75.19 -18.86
C LEU A 612 15.11 76.16 -19.55
N ALA A 613 13.79 75.92 -19.46
CA ALA A 613 12.78 76.79 -20.04
C ALA A 613 12.87 78.22 -19.48
N SER A 614 13.04 78.39 -18.16
CA SER A 614 13.18 79.72 -17.55
C SER A 614 14.45 80.45 -18.03
N ARG A 615 15.59 79.75 -18.11
CA ARG A 615 16.85 80.32 -18.62
C ARG A 615 16.74 80.76 -20.07
N VAL A 616 16.09 79.96 -20.92
CA VAL A 616 15.86 80.31 -22.34
C VAL A 616 14.90 81.49 -22.47
N LYS A 617 13.80 81.51 -21.71
CA LYS A 617 12.86 82.65 -21.68
C LYS A 617 13.52 83.95 -21.26
N ILE A 618 14.41 83.92 -20.25
CA ILE A 618 15.17 85.10 -19.80
C ILE A 618 16.12 85.57 -20.90
N ARG A 619 16.89 84.65 -21.53
CA ARG A 619 17.83 84.99 -22.60
C ARG A 619 17.15 85.67 -23.79
N GLU A 620 16.01 85.14 -24.21
CA GLU A 620 15.28 85.59 -25.40
C GLU A 620 14.24 86.70 -25.09
N GLY A 621 14.14 87.16 -23.84
CA GLY A 621 13.25 88.24 -23.42
C GLY A 621 11.77 87.90 -23.61
N ILE A 622 11.36 86.65 -23.33
CA ILE A 622 9.98 86.18 -23.51
C ILE A 622 9.24 86.20 -22.16
N THR A 623 8.17 86.99 -22.08
CA THR A 623 7.46 87.27 -20.82
C THR A 623 6.25 86.38 -20.56
N SER A 624 5.79 85.59 -21.54
CA SER A 624 4.58 84.77 -21.40
C SER A 624 4.87 83.32 -20.99
N ASP A 625 3.96 82.75 -20.20
CA ASP A 625 4.11 81.38 -19.70
C ASP A 625 3.72 80.29 -20.70
N SER A 626 2.89 80.62 -21.69
CA SER A 626 2.34 79.69 -22.68
C SER A 626 2.73 80.06 -24.12
N ILE A 627 4.03 80.16 -24.38
CA ILE A 627 4.56 80.49 -25.71
C ILE A 627 4.30 79.32 -26.66
N ARG A 628 3.65 79.57 -27.79
CA ARG A 628 3.44 78.61 -28.87
C ARG A 628 4.03 79.18 -30.16
N CYS A 629 4.54 78.31 -31.02
CA CYS A 629 5.06 78.74 -32.32
C CYS A 629 3.93 79.35 -33.15
N GLY A 630 4.09 80.58 -33.64
CA GLY A 630 3.07 81.25 -34.45
C GLY A 630 2.78 80.64 -35.83
N VAL A 631 3.53 79.61 -36.24
CA VAL A 631 3.33 78.89 -37.52
C VAL A 631 2.70 77.51 -37.32
N CYS A 632 3.19 76.70 -36.38
CA CYS A 632 2.67 75.33 -36.17
C CYS A 632 1.78 75.19 -34.93
N HIS A 633 1.65 76.24 -34.11
CA HIS A 633 0.87 76.29 -32.88
C HIS A 633 1.24 75.26 -31.79
N LYS A 634 2.35 74.53 -31.94
CA LYS A 634 2.88 73.62 -30.91
C LYS A 634 3.68 74.37 -29.85
N GLN A 635 3.76 73.80 -28.65
CA GLN A 635 4.66 74.25 -27.58
C GLN A 635 6.12 73.90 -27.93
N PHE A 636 7.05 74.63 -27.33
CA PHE A 636 8.49 74.46 -27.54
C PHE A 636 9.07 73.43 -26.57
N ASP A 637 9.80 72.44 -27.10
CA ASP A 637 10.73 71.64 -26.32
C ASP A 637 12.11 72.32 -26.31
N PHE A 638 12.34 73.17 -25.30
CA PHE A 638 13.59 73.92 -25.17
C PHE A 638 14.84 73.05 -24.99
N ALA A 639 14.69 71.73 -24.72
CA ALA A 639 15.83 70.81 -24.67
C ALA A 639 16.32 70.36 -26.04
N LYS A 640 15.47 70.44 -27.07
CA LYS A 640 15.76 69.92 -28.41
C LYS A 640 15.57 70.94 -29.53
N GLU A 641 14.73 71.94 -29.33
CA GLU A 641 14.25 72.83 -30.39
C GLU A 641 14.87 74.23 -30.24
N GLN A 642 15.35 74.78 -31.36
CA GLN A 642 15.83 76.15 -31.45
C GLN A 642 14.67 77.10 -31.76
N ILE A 643 14.63 78.22 -31.05
CA ILE A 643 13.59 79.24 -31.18
C ILE A 643 14.20 80.52 -31.76
N ILE A 644 13.35 81.32 -32.39
CA ILE A 644 13.72 82.63 -32.92
C ILE A 644 12.56 83.61 -32.74
N LYS A 645 12.90 84.84 -32.39
CA LYS A 645 11.97 85.93 -32.10
C LYS A 645 11.96 86.94 -33.24
N CYS A 646 10.77 87.43 -33.60
CA CYS A 646 10.64 88.55 -34.52
C CYS A 646 11.12 89.85 -33.84
N PRO A 647 12.13 90.57 -34.38
CA PRO A 647 12.57 91.86 -33.81
C PRO A 647 11.51 92.96 -33.79
N PHE A 648 10.42 92.86 -34.56
CA PHE A 648 9.42 93.93 -34.67
C PHE A 648 8.18 93.74 -33.79
N CYS A 649 7.69 92.51 -33.67
CA CYS A 649 6.44 92.22 -32.94
C CYS A 649 6.64 91.19 -31.83
N ASP A 650 7.88 90.77 -31.59
CA ASP A 650 8.25 89.84 -30.53
C ASP A 650 7.63 88.44 -30.61
N ALA A 651 6.93 88.11 -31.70
CA ALA A 651 6.39 86.79 -31.94
C ALA A 651 7.51 85.74 -32.05
N VAL A 652 7.32 84.58 -31.42
CA VAL A 652 8.31 83.51 -31.31
C VAL A 652 7.92 82.32 -32.18
N TYR A 653 8.91 81.73 -32.85
CA TYR A 653 8.72 80.61 -33.77
C TYR A 653 9.79 79.54 -33.57
N HIS A 654 9.49 78.30 -33.95
CA HIS A 654 10.56 77.31 -34.16
C HIS A 654 11.42 77.81 -35.32
N TYR A 655 12.74 77.70 -35.18
CA TYR A 655 13.69 78.11 -36.22
C TYR A 655 13.31 77.56 -37.60
N LEU A 656 13.04 76.24 -37.69
CA LEU A 656 12.64 75.60 -38.94
C LEU A 656 11.28 76.08 -39.48
N CYS A 657 10.32 76.35 -38.58
CA CYS A 657 8.99 76.82 -39.00
C CYS A 657 9.05 78.23 -39.62
N VAL A 658 9.82 79.15 -39.02
CA VAL A 658 9.95 80.49 -39.58
C VAL A 658 10.86 80.52 -40.79
N ALA A 659 11.92 79.69 -40.83
CA ALA A 659 12.80 79.61 -42.00
C ALA A 659 12.01 79.17 -43.24
N PHE A 660 11.14 78.16 -43.11
CA PHE A 660 10.23 77.75 -44.17
C PHE A 660 9.26 78.88 -44.57
N TRP A 661 8.70 79.62 -43.61
CA TRP A 661 7.81 80.74 -43.91
C TRP A 661 8.52 81.89 -44.65
N LEU A 662 9.70 82.30 -44.18
CA LEU A 662 10.50 83.38 -44.74
C LEU A 662 10.93 83.08 -46.18
N SER A 663 11.19 81.82 -46.51
CA SER A 663 11.50 81.40 -47.88
C SER A 663 10.41 81.72 -48.92
N LYS A 664 9.16 81.95 -48.48
CA LYS A 664 8.01 82.18 -49.38
C LYS A 664 7.49 83.61 -49.35
N TYR A 665 7.46 84.26 -48.18
CA TYR A 665 6.72 85.52 -48.00
C TYR A 665 7.58 86.68 -47.49
N ASN A 666 8.87 86.46 -47.20
CA ASN A 666 9.84 87.44 -46.66
C ASN A 666 9.27 88.41 -45.61
N SER A 667 8.34 87.94 -44.78
CA SER A 667 7.61 88.76 -43.82
C SER A 667 7.28 87.94 -42.58
N CYS A 668 7.13 88.62 -41.45
CA CYS A 668 6.75 87.97 -40.20
C CYS A 668 5.35 87.34 -40.30
N PRO A 669 5.15 86.06 -39.94
CA PRO A 669 3.82 85.45 -39.91
C PRO A 669 2.80 86.22 -39.07
N ALA A 670 3.25 86.85 -37.97
CA ALA A 670 2.37 87.55 -37.04
C ALA A 670 2.12 89.02 -37.39
N CYS A 671 3.16 89.81 -37.67
CA CYS A 671 3.00 91.26 -37.92
C CYS A 671 3.15 91.67 -39.38
N GLN A 672 3.49 90.74 -40.28
CA GLN A 672 3.72 90.98 -41.71
C GLN A 672 4.80 92.01 -42.05
N ASN A 673 5.56 92.51 -41.07
CA ASN A 673 6.74 93.33 -41.35
C ASN A 673 7.74 92.53 -42.18
N GLN A 674 8.20 93.12 -43.27
CA GLN A 674 9.26 92.57 -44.10
C GLN A 674 10.60 92.74 -43.37
N PHE A 675 11.39 91.67 -43.33
CA PHE A 675 12.63 91.69 -42.56
C PHE A 675 13.76 92.42 -43.29
N LEU A 676 13.73 92.51 -44.63
CA LEU A 676 14.58 93.36 -45.49
C LEU A 676 13.92 93.57 -46.87
N ASP A 677 13.88 94.82 -47.37
CA ASP A 677 13.62 95.18 -48.78
C ASP A 677 14.97 95.27 -49.52
N PRO A 678 15.25 94.44 -50.55
CA PRO A 678 16.48 94.52 -51.34
C PRO A 678 16.69 95.87 -52.07
N GLY A 679 15.69 96.78 -52.06
CA GLY A 679 15.74 98.11 -52.69
C GLY A 679 15.85 99.31 -51.74
N ALA A 680 15.87 99.13 -50.42
CA ALA A 680 16.02 100.25 -49.48
C ALA A 680 17.52 100.57 -49.26
N GLY A 681 18.05 101.51 -50.05
CA GLY A 681 19.47 101.89 -50.09
C GLY A 681 20.09 102.24 -48.73
N ILE A 682 20.73 101.26 -48.09
CA ILE A 682 21.56 101.42 -46.86
C ILE A 682 23.04 101.03 -47.11
N TYR A 683 23.43 100.75 -48.36
CA TYR A 683 24.85 100.73 -48.74
C TYR A 683 25.17 102.03 -49.48
N SER A 684 25.49 103.08 -48.73
CA SER A 684 26.35 104.14 -49.25
C SER A 684 27.72 103.51 -49.53
N GLU A 685 28.20 103.67 -50.76
CA GLU A 685 29.59 103.39 -51.13
C GLU A 685 30.55 104.03 -50.12
N GLN A 686 31.35 103.21 -49.44
CA GLN A 686 32.62 103.64 -48.91
C GLN A 686 33.70 102.72 -49.46
N GLU A 687 34.27 103.22 -50.56
CA GLU A 687 35.68 103.25 -50.92
C GLU A 687 36.57 102.12 -50.36
N GLU A 688 37.07 101.31 -51.29
CA GLU A 688 38.42 100.76 -51.20
C GLU A 688 39.43 101.90 -50.96
N LYS A 689 40.15 101.85 -49.84
CA LYS A 689 41.55 102.30 -49.77
C LYS A 689 42.34 101.37 -48.84
N GLU A 690 43.45 100.92 -49.41
CA GLU A 690 44.72 100.44 -48.85
C GLU A 690 44.90 100.40 -47.33
#